data_AF-A0A8C7CGV8-F1
#
_entry.id   AF-A0A8C7CGV8-F1
#
_cell.length_a   1.000
_cell.length_b   1.000
_cell.length_c   1.000
_cell.angle_alpha   90.00
_cell.angle_beta   90.00
_cell.angle_gamma   90.00
#
_symmetry.space_group_name_H-M   'P 1'
#
loop_
_entity.id
_entity.type
_entity.pdbx_description
1 polymer ?
#
loop_
_entity_poly.entity_id
_entity_poly.type
_entity_poly.pdbx_seq_one_letter_code
_entity_poly.pdbx_strand_id
1 'polypeptide(L)'
;MTGGKLKLQTKINDRKRCKRVSYGSVCTVNKQGRLVERMSWGRGARRKAGRQQPTDVEAFDPEVVAEVRELFNKVRTYVKPANGEWCIPDPREVLRHPAQDHILLQTLKTSLNEVKNQLSDKDLDVWHQHTNSTNRAGKVIGTVRAASNAEICTQAWCKFYEILGTFNLLPEEALQSGELNTVHLCEAPGAFIAALNHYLKTSKHTCYCDWSWAANTLNPYHEANGGGTTITDDRLIVNTLPWWFFGSDNTGDIMSQKHLLELQTFVGNMRRIDVVTADGSFDCQGNPDEQEALVSSLHYCEAAAALLLLGPGGSFVLKMFTLYEHSSVCLLYLLNCCFRSVSVFKPATSKAGNSEVYVVCLHYDGKKAVRPLLSKLIRHFGPDLAAREALFPNQLLPQSFLAQHEQACSYFHDLQTGTIWENLRMFEGLNEKQRQRLENIRDCTAQEYLQRFQVSSLPRARWLSRNTVAPACCSVTGRRPLGQKNQMGSFNQRRELQALGWKERVGKGRYAACVEGHGPDGTGAGCVLAGPLAECHMDTWFVIVGAALTVVRNSPFCDGGLLNHLNEALEQAALGSGMDRSAAWTLVPPCSSCPMVGTTSILLEVAAQCDITPCNGKGNRKCLVFGRASCWGDCEEQAGGLVLEFCSEPSLPPTAHTTLHDGEPQYQRDLLDCVLRSLRRMGPGDALLLPILSAFTRVTAATVLCLHMSFRSVTFRCPSPPGAAGAVLVCVGFCPEAAAQVLPHLRDLQERMGCLASGEEDADILPPVGQRQVLQFVPMEELLKGELIEFLWTMNSAIARQLLHLLMQA
;
A
#
# COMPACT_ATOMS: atom_id res chain seq x y z
N MET A 1 -4.97 34.69 3.00
CA MET A 1 -4.02 34.34 4.08
C MET A 1 -3.75 32.84 4.09
N THR A 2 -3.25 32.30 2.98
CA THR A 2 -3.16 30.85 2.66
C THR A 2 -1.91 30.13 3.23
N GLY A 3 -1.15 30.77 4.12
CA GLY A 3 0.15 30.28 4.60
C GLY A 3 0.17 29.55 5.95
N GLY A 4 -0.99 29.34 6.61
CA GLY A 4 -1.06 28.86 8.00
C GLY A 4 -1.04 27.34 8.18
N LYS A 5 -1.83 26.59 7.40
CA LYS A 5 -2.00 25.13 7.55
C LYS A 5 -0.93 24.33 6.80
N LEU A 6 -0.46 24.82 5.65
CA LEU A 6 0.70 24.23 4.98
C LEU A 6 1.93 24.28 5.89
N LYS A 7 2.11 25.36 6.66
CA LYS A 7 3.16 25.46 7.68
C LYS A 7 3.09 24.37 8.75
N LEU A 8 1.99 23.68 8.98
CA LEU A 8 1.97 22.57 9.95
C LEU A 8 2.53 21.28 9.34
N GLN A 9 2.11 20.90 8.13
CA GLN A 9 2.69 19.76 7.40
C GLN A 9 4.16 20.04 6.99
N THR A 10 4.45 21.27 6.56
CA THR A 10 5.82 21.73 6.26
C THR A 10 6.65 21.86 7.53
N LYS A 11 6.12 22.30 8.70
CA LYS A 11 6.86 22.25 9.98
C LYS A 11 7.07 20.83 10.48
N ILE A 12 6.15 19.91 10.25
CA ILE A 12 6.30 18.48 10.57
C ILE A 12 7.41 17.88 9.69
N ASN A 13 7.41 18.21 8.40
CA ASN A 13 8.46 17.77 7.47
C ASN A 13 9.78 18.52 7.67
N ASP A 14 9.78 19.79 8.08
CA ASP A 14 10.99 20.58 8.38
C ASP A 14 11.60 20.16 9.72
N ARG A 15 10.79 19.87 10.75
CA ARG A 15 11.29 19.29 12.03
C ARG A 15 11.87 17.89 11.81
N LYS A 16 11.33 17.09 10.88
CA LYS A 16 11.88 15.78 10.50
C LYS A 16 13.06 15.88 9.50
N ARG A 17 13.12 16.88 8.61
CA ARG A 17 14.26 17.14 7.69
C ARG A 17 15.44 17.85 8.33
N CYS A 18 15.25 18.61 9.43
CA CYS A 18 16.30 19.43 10.04
C CYS A 18 17.44 18.64 10.72
N LYS A 19 17.47 17.31 10.63
CA LYS A 19 18.72 16.55 10.78
C LYS A 19 19.44 16.47 9.43
N ARG A 20 19.94 17.61 8.95
CA ARG A 20 21.05 17.65 7.97
C ARG A 20 22.26 17.02 8.65
N VAL A 21 22.39 15.72 8.49
CA VAL A 21 23.61 15.01 8.89
C VAL A 21 24.62 15.20 7.75
N SER A 22 25.32 16.32 7.78
CA SER A 22 26.61 16.44 7.09
C SER A 22 27.63 15.65 7.91
N TYR A 23 28.10 14.50 7.43
CA TYR A 23 29.32 13.90 7.97
C TYR A 23 30.38 13.85 6.89
N GLY A 24 31.32 14.78 7.00
CA GLY A 24 32.64 14.67 6.41
C GLY A 24 33.40 13.54 7.09
N SER A 25 34.05 12.73 6.27
CA SER A 25 34.95 11.65 6.65
C SER A 25 36.12 12.19 7.48
N VAL A 26 36.24 11.77 8.74
CA VAL A 26 37.50 11.87 9.50
C VAL A 26 38.06 10.47 9.68
N CYS A 27 39.17 10.21 9.00
CA CYS A 27 40.00 9.03 9.18
C CYS A 27 40.68 9.08 10.56
N THR A 28 40.54 8.04 11.36
CA THR A 28 41.46 7.78 12.49
C THR A 28 41.94 6.33 12.47
N VAL A 29 43.26 6.20 12.46
CA VAL A 29 44.03 4.96 12.41
C VAL A 29 44.11 4.30 13.79
N ASN A 30 44.15 2.98 13.74
CA ASN A 30 44.16 1.93 14.76
C ASN A 30 45.21 2.06 15.89
N LYS A 31 44.92 1.49 17.08
CA LYS A 31 45.93 0.91 18.00
C LYS A 31 45.32 -0.22 18.85
N GLN A 32 46.00 -1.38 18.81
CA GLN A 32 45.99 -2.51 19.77
C GLN A 32 44.69 -3.37 19.78
N GLY A 33 44.65 -4.67 19.48
CA GLY A 33 45.68 -5.70 19.45
C GLY A 33 45.60 -6.65 20.66
N ARG A 34 44.51 -7.45 20.82
CA ARG A 34 44.52 -8.88 21.23
C ARG A 34 43.12 -9.48 21.46
N LEU A 35 43.01 -10.76 21.08
CA LEU A 35 41.89 -11.70 21.22
C LEU A 35 41.78 -12.27 22.65
N VAL A 36 40.54 -12.58 23.08
CA VAL A 36 40.24 -13.65 24.03
C VAL A 36 38.97 -14.39 23.56
N GLU A 37 39.10 -15.71 23.33
CA GLU A 37 38.03 -16.64 22.98
C GLU A 37 37.17 -17.04 24.18
N ARG A 38 35.85 -17.14 24.00
CA ARG A 38 34.97 -18.07 24.74
C ARG A 38 33.94 -18.69 23.78
N MET A 39 34.12 -19.99 23.49
CA MET A 39 33.12 -20.93 22.94
C MET A 39 32.02 -21.16 24.01
N SER A 40 30.77 -21.58 23.79
CA SER A 40 29.93 -22.08 22.66
C SER A 40 28.46 -22.03 23.20
N TRP A 41 27.33 -22.19 22.48
CA TRP A 41 26.82 -23.34 21.74
C TRP A 41 25.63 -22.91 20.84
N GLY A 42 25.52 -23.53 19.65
CA GLY A 42 24.23 -23.83 19.01
C GLY A 42 23.65 -22.86 17.96
N ARG A 43 24.23 -22.78 16.75
CA ARG A 43 23.46 -22.38 15.55
C ARG A 43 23.56 -23.47 14.49
N GLY A 44 22.40 -23.96 14.05
CA GLY A 44 22.26 -24.87 12.93
C GLY A 44 22.98 -24.35 11.68
N ALA A 45 23.70 -25.25 11.02
CA ALA A 45 24.51 -24.95 9.86
C ALA A 45 23.65 -24.43 8.68
N ARG A 46 23.67 -23.12 8.44
CA ARG A 46 23.42 -22.59 7.09
C ARG A 46 24.61 -22.99 6.23
N ARG A 47 24.39 -23.90 5.26
CA ARG A 47 25.32 -24.12 4.15
C ARG A 47 25.71 -22.76 3.57
N LYS A 48 27.00 -22.41 3.65
CA LYS A 48 27.58 -21.32 2.84
C LYS A 48 27.37 -21.70 1.38
N ALA A 49 26.44 -21.05 0.69
CA ALA A 49 26.38 -21.07 -0.76
C ALA A 49 27.74 -20.53 -1.26
N GLY A 50 28.44 -21.32 -2.07
CA GLY A 50 29.69 -20.89 -2.68
C GLY A 50 29.47 -19.61 -3.47
N ARG A 51 30.41 -18.67 -3.39
CA ARG A 51 30.49 -17.55 -4.34
C ARG A 51 30.66 -18.16 -5.74
N GLN A 52 29.59 -18.28 -6.50
CA GLN A 52 29.70 -18.51 -7.95
C GLN A 52 30.38 -17.28 -8.52
N GLN A 53 31.57 -17.45 -9.11
CA GLN A 53 32.15 -16.39 -9.92
C GLN A 53 31.23 -16.14 -11.12
N PRO A 54 31.11 -14.89 -11.60
CA PRO A 54 30.33 -14.61 -12.80
C PRO A 54 30.92 -15.40 -13.96
N THR A 55 30.15 -16.30 -14.55
CA THR A 55 30.51 -16.94 -15.82
C THR A 55 30.46 -15.86 -16.90
N ASP A 56 31.51 -15.78 -17.73
CA ASP A 56 31.52 -14.88 -18.89
C ASP A 56 30.33 -15.21 -19.81
N VAL A 57 29.61 -14.19 -20.29
CA VAL A 57 28.47 -14.40 -21.21
C VAL A 57 28.95 -15.00 -22.53
N GLU A 58 30.18 -14.72 -22.94
CA GLU A 58 30.80 -15.30 -24.13
C GLU A 58 31.12 -16.79 -23.99
N ALA A 59 30.97 -17.38 -22.80
CA ALA A 59 31.12 -18.82 -22.60
C ALA A 59 29.86 -19.62 -22.98
N PHE A 60 28.74 -18.96 -23.27
CA PHE A 60 27.50 -19.61 -23.73
C PHE A 60 27.49 -19.82 -25.25
N ASP A 61 26.57 -20.65 -25.72
CA ASP A 61 26.36 -20.88 -27.15
C ASP A 61 26.07 -19.55 -27.89
N PRO A 62 26.72 -19.25 -29.03
CA PRO A 62 26.52 -18.00 -29.77
C PRO A 62 25.07 -17.70 -30.14
N GLU A 63 24.26 -18.72 -30.44
CA GLU A 63 22.83 -18.56 -30.73
C GLU A 63 22.06 -18.13 -29.49
N VAL A 64 22.42 -18.67 -28.31
CA VAL A 64 21.84 -18.28 -27.02
C VAL A 64 22.21 -16.83 -26.69
N VAL A 65 23.47 -16.45 -26.88
CA VAL A 65 23.93 -15.08 -26.63
C VAL A 65 23.21 -14.09 -27.55
N ALA A 66 23.04 -14.42 -28.83
CA ALA A 66 22.30 -13.59 -29.79
C ALA A 66 20.83 -13.40 -29.37
N GLU A 67 20.14 -14.49 -28.99
CA GLU A 67 18.75 -14.44 -28.50
C GLU A 67 18.62 -13.58 -27.22
N VAL A 68 19.57 -13.71 -26.29
CA VAL A 68 19.60 -12.92 -25.06
C VAL A 68 19.87 -11.44 -25.34
N ARG A 69 20.77 -11.10 -26.27
CA ARG A 69 21.01 -9.70 -26.66
C ARG A 69 19.76 -9.04 -27.22
N GLU A 70 19.03 -9.75 -28.08
CA GLU A 70 17.76 -9.24 -28.64
C GLU A 70 16.70 -9.03 -27.56
N LEU A 71 16.67 -9.89 -26.53
CA LEU A 71 15.76 -9.74 -25.39
C LEU A 71 15.90 -8.38 -24.68
N PHE A 72 17.09 -7.78 -24.68
CA PHE A 72 17.35 -6.46 -24.07
C PHE A 72 17.18 -5.27 -25.04
N ASN A 73 16.87 -5.51 -26.32
CA ASN A 73 16.82 -4.48 -27.35
C ASN A 73 15.39 -4.15 -27.83
N LYS A 74 14.36 -4.55 -27.08
CA LYS A 74 12.94 -4.29 -27.38
C LYS A 74 12.53 -2.84 -27.14
N VAL A 75 13.04 -1.94 -27.99
CA VAL A 75 12.79 -0.49 -27.94
C VAL A 75 12.32 0.04 -29.30
N ARG A 76 11.38 0.98 -29.28
CA ARG A 76 10.97 1.76 -30.45
C ARG A 76 10.99 3.23 -30.09
N THR A 77 11.81 4.01 -30.80
CA THR A 77 11.98 5.44 -30.57
C THR A 77 11.30 6.21 -31.69
N TYR A 78 10.49 7.20 -31.34
CA TYR A 78 9.87 8.08 -32.32
C TYR A 78 10.91 9.05 -32.89
N VAL A 79 10.86 9.25 -34.20
CA VAL A 79 11.75 10.14 -34.94
C VAL A 79 10.95 11.35 -35.41
N LYS A 80 11.24 12.50 -34.80
CA LYS A 80 10.59 13.76 -35.18
C LYS A 80 11.03 14.20 -36.57
N PRO A 81 10.09 14.57 -37.46
CA PRO A 81 10.42 15.17 -38.75
C PRO A 81 11.22 16.47 -38.61
N ALA A 82 12.24 16.66 -39.45
CA ALA A 82 13.10 17.86 -39.44
C ALA A 82 12.35 19.16 -39.81
N ASN A 83 11.19 19.05 -40.45
CA ASN A 83 10.33 20.18 -40.83
C ASN A 83 9.56 20.78 -39.63
N GLY A 84 9.66 20.21 -38.43
CA GLY A 84 8.97 20.71 -37.24
C GLY A 84 7.46 20.48 -37.22
N GLU A 85 6.96 19.52 -38.02
CA GLU A 85 5.52 19.18 -38.12
C GLU A 85 4.91 18.82 -36.75
N TRP A 86 5.67 18.13 -35.91
CA TRP A 86 5.20 17.69 -34.59
C TRP A 86 5.30 18.84 -33.59
N CYS A 87 4.17 19.50 -33.38
CA CYS A 87 4.06 20.65 -32.49
C CYS A 87 2.86 20.51 -31.55
N ILE A 88 2.92 21.22 -30.42
CA ILE A 88 1.84 21.21 -29.42
C ILE A 88 0.55 21.73 -30.09
N PRO A 89 -0.54 20.93 -30.11
CA PRO A 89 -1.80 21.35 -30.72
C PRO A 89 -2.39 22.61 -30.09
N ASP A 90 -3.20 23.35 -30.86
CA ASP A 90 -3.90 24.54 -30.37
C ASP A 90 -4.78 24.16 -29.16
N PRO A 91 -4.55 24.75 -27.96
CA PRO A 91 -5.35 24.48 -26.76
C PRO A 91 -6.85 24.66 -26.95
N ARG A 92 -7.30 25.43 -27.97
CA ARG A 92 -8.72 25.62 -28.28
C ARG A 92 -9.38 24.32 -28.75
N GLU A 93 -8.68 23.45 -29.46
CA GLU A 93 -9.24 22.22 -30.05
C GLU A 93 -9.18 20.99 -29.13
N VAL A 94 -8.41 21.09 -28.04
CA VAL A 94 -8.20 20.02 -27.07
C VAL A 94 -9.47 19.76 -26.25
N LEU A 95 -9.85 18.51 -25.96
CA LEU A 95 -11.06 18.19 -25.15
C LEU A 95 -12.31 18.92 -25.68
N ARG A 96 -12.67 18.65 -26.94
CA ARG A 96 -13.87 19.20 -27.62
C ARG A 96 -14.60 18.20 -28.50
N HIS A 97 -13.93 17.12 -28.86
CA HIS A 97 -14.41 16.15 -29.84
C HIS A 97 -14.47 14.77 -29.19
N PRO A 98 -15.37 13.88 -29.62
CA PRO A 98 -15.37 12.51 -29.15
C PRO A 98 -14.08 11.79 -29.56
N ALA A 99 -13.70 10.76 -28.81
CA ALA A 99 -12.64 9.84 -29.20
C ALA A 99 -12.96 9.17 -30.54
N GLN A 100 -11.92 8.94 -31.34
CA GLN A 100 -12.04 8.36 -32.67
C GLN A 100 -11.17 7.12 -32.77
N ASP A 101 -11.80 6.02 -33.17
CA ASP A 101 -11.10 4.75 -33.35
C ASP A 101 -10.16 4.79 -34.55
N HIS A 102 -8.97 4.24 -34.35
CA HIS A 102 -7.99 4.00 -35.40
C HIS A 102 -8.15 2.57 -35.90
N ILE A 103 -8.66 2.38 -37.12
CA ILE A 103 -9.06 1.07 -37.67
C ILE A 103 -7.94 0.03 -37.53
N LEU A 104 -6.70 0.40 -37.85
CA LEU A 104 -5.55 -0.52 -37.78
C LEU A 104 -5.21 -0.89 -36.33
N LEU A 105 -5.24 0.07 -35.41
CA LEU A 105 -4.96 -0.19 -33.99
C LEU A 105 -6.06 -1.05 -33.33
N GLN A 106 -7.33 -0.80 -33.66
CA GLN A 106 -8.44 -1.63 -33.17
C GLN A 106 -8.39 -3.05 -33.76
N THR A 107 -7.89 -3.22 -34.98
CA THR A 107 -7.61 -4.55 -35.54
C THR A 107 -6.56 -5.29 -34.71
N LEU A 108 -5.47 -4.61 -34.31
CA LEU A 108 -4.45 -5.17 -33.42
C LEU A 108 -5.00 -5.49 -32.02
N LYS A 109 -5.89 -4.65 -31.47
CA LYS A 109 -6.58 -4.89 -30.20
C LYS A 109 -7.37 -6.19 -30.25
N THR A 110 -8.25 -6.34 -31.25
CA THR A 110 -9.06 -7.55 -31.44
C THR A 110 -8.19 -8.78 -31.59
N SER A 111 -7.17 -8.74 -32.46
CA SER A 111 -6.27 -9.88 -32.67
C SER A 111 -5.52 -10.28 -31.39
N LEU A 112 -5.00 -9.31 -30.63
CA LEU A 112 -4.32 -9.60 -29.36
C LEU A 112 -5.27 -10.21 -28.32
N ASN A 113 -6.50 -9.70 -28.22
CA ASN A 113 -7.49 -10.21 -27.28
C ASN A 113 -7.94 -11.63 -27.65
N GLU A 114 -8.09 -11.95 -28.95
CA GLU A 114 -8.31 -13.33 -29.41
C GLU A 114 -7.19 -14.29 -28.95
N VAL A 115 -5.92 -13.87 -29.05
CA VAL A 115 -4.78 -14.68 -28.58
C VAL A 115 -4.77 -14.81 -27.06
N LYS A 116 -5.04 -13.73 -26.31
CA LYS A 116 -5.14 -13.76 -24.84
C LYS A 116 -6.28 -14.65 -24.36
N ASN A 117 -7.41 -14.68 -25.08
CA ASN A 117 -8.57 -15.48 -24.73
C ASN A 117 -8.30 -16.99 -24.76
N GLN A 118 -7.28 -17.45 -25.50
CA GLN A 118 -6.80 -18.84 -25.44
C GLN A 118 -6.28 -19.25 -24.05
N LEU A 119 -6.04 -18.29 -23.15
CA LEU A 119 -5.54 -18.51 -21.80
C LEU A 119 -6.65 -18.61 -20.75
N SER A 120 -7.90 -18.27 -21.09
CA SER A 120 -9.00 -18.08 -20.13
C SER A 120 -9.39 -19.36 -19.35
N ASP A 121 -9.20 -20.53 -19.97
CA ASP A 121 -9.48 -21.84 -19.36
C ASP A 121 -8.29 -22.47 -18.65
N LYS A 122 -7.10 -21.88 -18.74
CA LYS A 122 -5.92 -22.43 -18.05
C LYS A 122 -6.02 -22.12 -16.56
N ASP A 123 -5.77 -23.14 -15.73
CA ASP A 123 -5.60 -22.94 -14.29
C ASP A 123 -4.44 -21.95 -14.05
N LEU A 124 -4.70 -20.90 -13.25
CA LEU A 124 -3.73 -19.83 -13.06
C LEU A 124 -2.43 -20.31 -12.42
N ASP A 125 -2.49 -21.18 -11.41
CA ASP A 125 -1.30 -21.59 -10.69
C ASP A 125 -0.42 -22.47 -11.58
N VAL A 126 -1.02 -23.41 -12.31
CA VAL A 126 -0.33 -24.27 -13.26
C VAL A 126 0.25 -23.44 -14.41
N TRP A 127 -0.53 -22.53 -14.99
CA TRP A 127 -0.08 -21.65 -16.06
C TRP A 127 1.02 -20.68 -15.59
N HIS A 128 0.90 -20.14 -14.38
CA HIS A 128 1.94 -19.30 -13.79
C HIS A 128 3.22 -20.08 -13.51
N GLN A 129 3.14 -21.30 -13.00
CA GLN A 129 4.30 -22.17 -12.84
C GLN A 129 4.99 -22.42 -14.18
N HIS A 130 4.23 -22.78 -15.21
CA HIS A 130 4.73 -22.97 -16.58
C HIS A 130 5.43 -21.72 -17.11
N THR A 131 4.70 -20.60 -17.17
CA THR A 131 5.24 -19.33 -17.70
C THR A 131 6.42 -18.79 -16.88
N ASN A 132 6.49 -19.06 -15.58
CA ASN A 132 7.66 -18.72 -14.76
C ASN A 132 8.89 -19.57 -15.12
N SER A 133 8.69 -20.85 -15.45
CA SER A 133 9.75 -21.77 -15.88
C SER A 133 10.26 -21.50 -17.30
N THR A 134 9.39 -21.02 -18.20
CA THR A 134 9.74 -20.69 -19.59
C THR A 134 10.21 -19.24 -19.76
N ASN A 135 9.97 -18.36 -18.78
CA ASN A 135 10.41 -16.97 -18.83
C ASN A 135 11.94 -16.88 -18.95
N ARG A 136 12.44 -16.34 -20.06
CA ARG A 136 13.88 -16.16 -20.32
C ARG A 136 14.59 -15.34 -19.23
N ALA A 137 13.93 -14.33 -18.67
CA ALA A 137 14.47 -13.53 -17.56
C ALA A 137 14.17 -14.09 -16.15
N GLY A 138 13.61 -15.30 -16.04
CA GLY A 138 13.07 -15.82 -14.79
C GLY A 138 14.11 -16.04 -13.67
N LYS A 139 15.40 -16.14 -14.00
CA LYS A 139 16.49 -16.26 -13.00
C LYS A 139 17.07 -14.90 -12.56
N VAL A 140 16.85 -13.82 -13.31
CA VAL A 140 17.48 -12.50 -13.09
C VAL A 140 17.27 -12.00 -11.65
N ILE A 141 16.03 -11.98 -11.16
CA ILE A 141 15.71 -11.45 -9.82
C ILE A 141 16.43 -12.23 -8.72
N GLY A 142 16.46 -13.56 -8.82
CA GLY A 142 17.14 -14.42 -7.86
C GLY A 142 18.64 -14.16 -7.85
N THR A 143 19.25 -14.04 -9.03
CA THR A 143 20.67 -13.76 -9.20
C THR A 143 21.03 -12.36 -8.71
N VAL A 144 20.24 -11.33 -9.04
CA VAL A 144 20.44 -9.95 -8.54
C VAL A 144 20.37 -9.93 -7.02
N ARG A 145 19.37 -10.57 -6.38
CA ARG A 145 19.29 -10.65 -4.92
C ARG A 145 20.54 -11.28 -4.31
N ALA A 146 21.04 -12.37 -4.90
CA ALA A 146 22.22 -13.07 -4.42
C ALA A 146 23.52 -12.25 -4.59
N ALA A 147 23.66 -11.55 -5.71
CA ALA A 147 24.88 -10.81 -6.06
C ALA A 147 24.97 -9.41 -5.42
N SER A 148 23.83 -8.72 -5.28
CA SER A 148 23.82 -7.27 -5.04
C SER A 148 23.39 -6.85 -3.64
N ASN A 149 22.75 -7.73 -2.86
CA ASN A 149 22.10 -7.32 -1.60
C ASN A 149 21.15 -6.11 -1.81
N ALA A 150 20.40 -6.09 -2.92
CA ALA A 150 19.46 -5.03 -3.26
C ALA A 150 18.23 -5.00 -2.33
N GLU A 151 17.92 -3.81 -1.83
CA GLU A 151 16.73 -3.52 -1.03
C GLU A 151 15.46 -3.61 -1.89
N ILE A 152 14.43 -4.32 -1.42
CA ILE A 152 13.14 -4.47 -2.13
C ILE A 152 13.34 -4.91 -3.59
N CYS A 153 14.28 -5.85 -3.81
CA CYS A 153 14.60 -6.36 -5.15
C CYS A 153 13.43 -7.17 -5.72
N THR A 154 12.46 -6.50 -6.34
CA THR A 154 11.30 -7.08 -7.02
C THR A 154 11.52 -7.11 -8.54
N GLN A 155 10.52 -7.59 -9.29
CA GLN A 155 10.56 -7.47 -10.75
C GLN A 155 10.55 -6.01 -11.20
N ALA A 156 9.80 -5.14 -10.52
CA ALA A 156 9.78 -3.69 -10.79
C ALA A 156 11.14 -3.04 -10.56
N TRP A 157 11.86 -3.46 -9.50
CA TRP A 157 13.25 -3.04 -9.27
C TRP A 157 14.14 -3.35 -10.48
N CYS A 158 14.06 -4.58 -11.01
CA CYS A 158 14.89 -4.98 -12.15
C CYS A 158 14.49 -4.26 -13.44
N LYS A 159 13.20 -4.00 -13.67
CA LYS A 159 12.72 -3.22 -14.83
C LYS A 159 13.29 -1.81 -14.80
N PHE A 160 13.24 -1.14 -13.64
CA PHE A 160 13.73 0.23 -13.55
C PHE A 160 15.25 0.33 -13.60
N TYR A 161 15.96 -0.62 -12.98
CA TYR A 161 17.42 -0.67 -13.09
C TYR A 161 17.87 -0.92 -14.53
N GLU A 162 17.12 -1.71 -15.30
CA GLU A 162 17.30 -1.90 -16.74
C GLU A 162 17.05 -0.61 -17.54
N ILE A 163 16.00 0.16 -17.19
CA ILE A 163 15.75 1.50 -17.77
C ILE A 163 16.92 2.45 -17.48
N LEU A 164 17.38 2.54 -16.23
CA LEU A 164 18.52 3.37 -15.82
C LEU A 164 19.82 3.01 -16.54
N GLY A 165 20.02 1.74 -16.85
CA GLY A 165 21.19 1.25 -17.58
C GLY A 165 21.08 1.35 -19.10
N THR A 166 19.87 1.55 -19.64
CA THR A 166 19.62 1.61 -21.10
C THR A 166 19.47 3.04 -21.59
N PHE A 167 18.92 3.93 -20.78
CA PHE A 167 18.65 5.33 -21.12
C PHE A 167 19.42 6.27 -20.22
N ASN A 168 19.88 7.40 -20.77
CA ASN A 168 20.48 8.49 -20.00
C ASN A 168 19.39 9.27 -19.24
N LEU A 169 18.77 8.61 -18.27
CA LEU A 169 17.60 9.13 -17.57
C LEU A 169 17.95 10.30 -16.65
N LEU A 170 19.13 10.25 -16.03
CA LEU A 170 19.60 11.26 -15.08
C LEU A 170 20.23 12.43 -15.85
N PRO A 171 19.69 13.67 -15.76
CA PRO A 171 20.26 14.81 -16.48
C PRO A 171 21.71 15.10 -16.08
N GLU A 172 22.60 15.26 -17.05
CA GLU A 172 24.03 15.54 -16.79
C GLU A 172 24.23 16.79 -15.93
N GLU A 173 23.42 17.83 -16.14
CA GLU A 173 23.45 19.06 -15.34
C GLU A 173 23.22 18.78 -13.84
N ALA A 174 22.29 17.87 -13.51
CA ALA A 174 22.00 17.49 -12.13
C ALA A 174 23.20 16.77 -11.52
N LEU A 175 23.77 15.81 -12.25
CA LEU A 175 24.96 15.06 -11.83
C LEU A 175 26.18 15.97 -11.64
N GLN A 176 26.40 16.94 -12.53
CA GLN A 176 27.49 17.92 -12.43
C GLN A 176 27.28 18.89 -11.26
N SER A 177 26.04 19.30 -11.01
CA SER A 177 25.71 20.16 -9.87
C SER A 177 25.80 19.45 -8.51
N GLY A 178 25.83 18.11 -8.52
CA GLY A 178 25.84 17.27 -7.34
C GLY A 178 24.49 17.14 -6.65
N GLU A 179 23.41 17.69 -7.18
CA GLU A 179 22.06 17.64 -6.60
C GLU A 179 21.09 16.97 -7.59
N LEU A 180 20.43 15.89 -7.16
CA LEU A 180 19.40 15.18 -7.94
C LEU A 180 18.09 15.16 -7.17
N ASN A 181 17.02 15.60 -7.83
CA ASN A 181 15.69 15.68 -7.25
C ASN A 181 14.69 14.83 -8.06
N THR A 182 14.06 13.85 -7.43
CA THR A 182 13.12 12.94 -8.12
C THR A 182 11.75 12.89 -7.49
N VAL A 183 10.72 12.66 -8.30
CA VAL A 183 9.34 12.42 -7.84
C VAL A 183 8.85 11.09 -8.41
N HIS A 184 8.26 10.24 -7.57
CA HIS A 184 7.79 8.93 -7.96
C HIS A 184 6.28 8.81 -7.71
N LEU A 185 5.49 8.71 -8.77
CA LEU A 185 4.03 8.64 -8.74
C LEU A 185 3.57 7.19 -8.75
N CYS A 186 2.53 6.90 -7.97
CA CYS A 186 1.96 5.55 -7.82
C CYS A 186 3.00 4.47 -7.48
N GLU A 187 3.97 4.80 -6.63
CA GLU A 187 5.25 4.10 -6.55
C GLU A 187 5.27 2.89 -5.60
N ALA A 188 4.21 2.63 -4.83
CA ALA A 188 4.18 1.51 -3.90
C ALA A 188 4.59 0.19 -4.60
N PRO A 189 5.40 -0.68 -3.98
CA PRO A 189 5.93 -0.60 -2.61
C PRO A 189 7.20 0.26 -2.46
N GLY A 190 7.69 0.90 -3.53
CA GLY A 190 8.93 1.68 -3.55
C GLY A 190 10.09 1.05 -4.34
N ALA A 191 9.78 0.19 -5.31
CA ALA A 191 10.80 -0.60 -6.01
C ALA A 191 11.69 0.25 -6.93
N PHE A 192 11.16 1.27 -7.61
CA PHE A 192 11.96 2.17 -8.44
C PHE A 192 12.82 3.08 -7.56
N ILE A 193 12.28 3.56 -6.42
CA ILE A 193 13.05 4.34 -5.44
C ILE A 193 14.25 3.53 -4.95
N ALA A 194 14.03 2.28 -4.55
CA ALA A 194 15.10 1.41 -4.06
C ALA A 194 16.13 1.06 -5.17
N ALA A 195 15.67 0.86 -6.40
CA ALA A 195 16.55 0.66 -7.56
C ALA A 195 17.38 1.91 -7.88
N LEU A 196 16.79 3.10 -7.81
CA LEU A 196 17.50 4.37 -7.99
C LEU A 196 18.55 4.57 -6.91
N ASN A 197 18.20 4.36 -5.64
CA ASN A 197 19.17 4.41 -4.54
C ASN A 197 20.37 3.50 -4.81
N HIS A 198 20.08 2.25 -5.22
CA HIS A 198 21.12 1.28 -5.53
C HIS A 198 22.03 1.78 -6.65
N TYR A 199 21.45 2.17 -7.78
CA TYR A 199 22.16 2.69 -8.94
C TYR A 199 23.04 3.91 -8.59
N LEU A 200 22.49 4.86 -7.83
CA LEU A 200 23.22 6.05 -7.38
C LEU A 200 24.39 5.69 -6.48
N LYS A 201 24.22 4.77 -5.53
CA LYS A 201 25.26 4.45 -4.54
C LYS A 201 26.33 3.49 -5.03
N THR A 202 26.10 2.77 -6.12
CA THR A 202 27.06 1.81 -6.70
C THR A 202 27.80 2.34 -7.93
N SER A 203 27.23 3.29 -8.68
CA SER A 203 27.90 3.87 -9.84
C SER A 203 28.91 4.94 -9.44
N LYS A 204 30.11 4.89 -10.02
CA LYS A 204 31.18 5.88 -9.77
C LYS A 204 30.80 7.30 -10.21
N HIS A 205 29.91 7.42 -11.18
CA HIS A 205 29.51 8.71 -11.76
C HIS A 205 28.46 9.45 -10.91
N THR A 206 27.75 8.72 -10.05
CA THR A 206 26.58 9.25 -9.33
C THR A 206 26.68 9.12 -7.81
N CYS A 207 27.67 8.39 -7.28
CA CYS A 207 27.78 8.11 -5.85
C CYS A 207 28.00 9.32 -4.94
N TYR A 208 28.44 10.44 -5.51
CA TYR A 208 28.64 11.72 -4.81
C TYR A 208 27.44 12.66 -4.92
N CYS A 209 26.38 12.25 -5.62
CA CYS A 209 25.19 13.07 -5.77
C CYS A 209 24.33 13.04 -4.50
N ASP A 210 23.98 14.24 -4.01
CA ASP A 210 22.98 14.47 -2.99
C ASP A 210 21.60 14.27 -3.63
N TRP A 211 20.94 13.18 -3.23
CA TRP A 211 19.66 12.80 -3.79
C TRP A 211 18.53 13.11 -2.81
N SER A 212 17.60 13.93 -3.26
CA SER A 212 16.31 14.16 -2.62
C SER A 212 15.21 13.55 -3.46
N TRP A 213 14.24 12.93 -2.81
CA TRP A 213 13.09 12.35 -3.48
C TRP A 213 11.80 12.65 -2.74
N ALA A 214 10.69 12.54 -3.47
CA ALA A 214 9.34 12.50 -2.93
C ALA A 214 8.57 11.40 -3.68
N ALA A 215 7.62 10.77 -3.01
CA ALA A 215 6.79 9.75 -3.65
C ALA A 215 5.33 9.92 -3.31
N ASN A 216 4.45 9.45 -4.17
CA ASN A 216 3.02 9.36 -3.94
C ASN A 216 2.54 7.93 -4.28
N THR A 217 1.52 7.50 -3.57
CA THR A 217 0.74 6.29 -3.83
C THR A 217 -0.56 6.38 -3.04
N LEU A 218 -1.56 5.55 -3.36
CA LEU A 218 -2.72 5.37 -2.48
C LEU A 218 -2.22 4.94 -1.10
N ASN A 219 -2.63 5.66 -0.06
CA ASN A 219 -2.16 5.43 1.29
C ASN A 219 -2.59 4.05 1.78
N PRO A 220 -1.66 3.10 2.05
CA PRO A 220 -2.00 1.76 2.51
C PRO A 220 -2.59 1.74 3.92
N TYR A 221 -2.56 2.86 4.64
CA TYR A 221 -3.08 3.00 6.00
C TYR A 221 -4.41 3.75 6.07
N HIS A 222 -4.91 4.28 4.95
CA HIS A 222 -6.20 4.96 4.92
C HIS A 222 -7.33 3.94 4.80
N GLU A 223 -8.30 4.03 5.69
CA GLU A 223 -9.29 2.98 5.95
C GLU A 223 -10.30 2.82 4.81
N ALA A 224 -10.59 3.92 4.09
CA ALA A 224 -11.49 3.89 2.93
C ALA A 224 -10.81 3.38 1.65
N ASN A 225 -9.47 3.27 1.63
CA ASN A 225 -8.74 2.80 0.45
C ASN A 225 -8.92 1.28 0.31
N GLY A 226 -9.94 0.83 -0.41
CA GLY A 226 -10.36 -0.59 -0.43
C GLY A 226 -10.03 -1.39 -1.69
N GLY A 227 -10.45 -2.67 -1.70
CA GLY A 227 -10.66 -3.45 -2.95
C GLY A 227 -9.40 -4.02 -3.61
N GLY A 228 -8.24 -4.01 -2.94
CA GLY A 228 -6.99 -4.44 -3.54
C GLY A 228 -6.42 -3.46 -4.58
N THR A 229 -6.79 -2.19 -4.46
CA THR A 229 -6.17 -1.07 -5.20
C THR A 229 -4.85 -0.63 -4.56
N THR A 230 -4.71 -0.80 -3.24
CA THR A 230 -3.47 -0.53 -2.51
C THR A 230 -2.54 -1.74 -2.53
N ILE A 231 -1.24 -1.50 -2.69
CA ILE A 231 -0.21 -2.51 -2.54
C ILE A 231 0.06 -2.72 -1.04
N THR A 232 -0.01 -3.98 -0.60
CA THR A 232 0.10 -4.32 0.82
C THR A 232 1.54 -4.30 1.34
N ASP A 233 2.53 -4.46 0.46
CA ASP A 233 3.95 -4.38 0.83
C ASP A 233 4.33 -2.92 1.14
N ASP A 234 4.45 -2.59 2.42
CA ASP A 234 4.67 -1.23 2.91
C ASP A 234 6.09 -1.03 3.47
N ARG A 235 7.01 -1.95 3.18
CA ARG A 235 8.36 -2.01 3.79
C ARG A 235 9.16 -0.73 3.63
N LEU A 236 9.19 -0.15 2.43
CA LEU A 236 9.85 1.14 2.23
C LEU A 236 9.02 2.26 2.84
N ILE A 237 7.71 2.23 2.61
CA ILE A 237 6.77 3.28 2.98
C ILE A 237 6.90 3.59 4.46
N VAL A 238 6.73 2.58 5.33
CA VAL A 238 6.79 2.75 6.79
C VAL A 238 8.14 3.31 7.27
N ASN A 239 9.24 2.90 6.65
CA ASN A 239 10.59 3.35 7.02
C ASN A 239 10.95 4.72 6.45
N THR A 240 10.13 5.27 5.54
CA THR A 240 10.40 6.52 4.82
C THR A 240 9.17 7.42 4.74
N LEU A 241 8.21 7.29 5.66
CA LEU A 241 6.94 8.04 5.68
C LEU A 241 7.07 9.55 5.41
N PRO A 242 8.07 10.29 5.95
CA PRO A 242 8.22 11.73 5.69
C PRO A 242 8.43 12.12 4.22
N TRP A 243 8.84 11.18 3.38
CA TRP A 243 9.05 11.38 1.94
C TRP A 243 7.85 10.97 1.08
N TRP A 244 6.79 10.40 1.69
CA TRP A 244 5.55 10.05 1.01
C TRP A 244 4.50 11.15 1.14
N PHE A 245 3.88 11.49 0.02
CA PHE A 245 2.81 12.48 -0.10
C PHE A 245 1.48 11.76 -0.30
N PHE A 246 0.58 11.90 0.68
CA PHE A 246 -0.76 11.30 0.68
C PHE A 246 -1.91 12.31 0.49
N GLY A 247 -1.61 13.56 0.13
CA GLY A 247 -2.61 14.62 0.06
C GLY A 247 -3.12 15.09 1.43
N SER A 248 -3.85 16.20 1.45
CA SER A 248 -4.42 16.74 2.69
C SER A 248 -5.58 15.93 3.26
N ASP A 249 -6.23 15.08 2.47
CA ASP A 249 -7.22 14.11 2.95
C ASP A 249 -6.60 12.75 3.32
N ASN A 250 -5.29 12.59 3.13
CA ASN A 250 -4.52 11.40 3.46
C ASN A 250 -4.89 10.13 2.66
N THR A 251 -5.67 10.25 1.58
CA THR A 251 -6.04 9.11 0.70
C THR A 251 -4.90 8.69 -0.22
N GLY A 252 -4.05 9.64 -0.64
CA GLY A 252 -2.99 9.43 -1.61
C GLY A 252 -3.45 9.33 -3.06
N ASP A 253 -4.72 9.63 -3.36
CA ASP A 253 -5.24 9.57 -4.73
C ASP A 253 -4.64 10.69 -5.60
N ILE A 254 -3.76 10.31 -6.54
CA ILE A 254 -3.09 11.24 -7.44
C ILE A 254 -4.03 11.84 -8.49
N MET A 255 -5.22 11.24 -8.71
CA MET A 255 -6.20 11.72 -9.69
C MET A 255 -7.02 12.90 -9.17
N SER A 256 -6.82 13.30 -7.91
CA SER A 256 -7.36 14.54 -7.36
C SER A 256 -6.56 15.74 -7.83
N GLN A 257 -7.23 16.67 -8.52
CA GLN A 257 -6.62 17.95 -8.94
C GLN A 257 -6.05 18.74 -7.75
N LYS A 258 -6.72 18.67 -6.60
CA LYS A 258 -6.25 19.30 -5.37
C LYS A 258 -4.91 18.71 -4.92
N HIS A 259 -4.78 17.38 -4.94
CA HIS A 259 -3.53 16.69 -4.58
C HIS A 259 -2.39 17.00 -5.54
N LEU A 260 -2.67 17.18 -6.84
CA LEU A 260 -1.67 17.63 -7.80
C LEU A 260 -1.05 18.99 -7.39
N LEU A 261 -1.88 19.97 -7.01
CA LEU A 261 -1.41 21.30 -6.61
C LEU A 261 -0.70 21.28 -5.25
N GLU A 262 -1.19 20.46 -4.32
CA GLU A 262 -0.54 20.23 -3.04
C GLU A 262 0.83 19.54 -3.21
N LEU A 263 0.94 18.55 -4.10
CA LEU A 263 2.19 17.87 -4.43
C LEU A 263 3.20 18.84 -5.02
N GLN A 264 2.79 19.73 -5.94
CA GLN A 264 3.64 20.80 -6.44
C GLN A 264 4.22 21.64 -5.31
N THR A 265 3.40 21.95 -4.30
CA THR A 265 3.84 22.73 -3.14
C THR A 265 4.74 21.91 -2.21
N PHE A 266 4.43 20.63 -2.01
CA PHE A 266 5.21 19.69 -1.19
C PHE A 266 6.65 19.55 -1.70
N VAL A 267 6.84 19.50 -3.02
CA VAL A 267 8.17 19.43 -3.64
C VAL A 267 8.78 20.80 -3.90
N GLY A 268 8.12 21.90 -3.54
CA GLY A 268 8.55 23.27 -3.84
C GLY A 268 9.88 23.68 -3.19
N ASN A 269 10.34 22.94 -2.18
CA ASN A 269 11.65 23.12 -1.56
C ASN A 269 12.81 22.47 -2.36
N MET A 270 12.51 21.68 -3.39
CA MET A 270 13.50 21.16 -4.34
C MET A 270 13.79 22.23 -5.38
N ARG A 271 15.07 22.47 -5.70
CA ARG A 271 15.49 23.53 -6.64
C ARG A 271 14.85 23.37 -8.02
N ARG A 272 14.79 22.12 -8.50
CA ARG A 272 14.18 21.67 -9.76
C ARG A 272 13.84 20.19 -9.59
N ILE A 273 12.91 19.66 -10.39
CA ILE A 273 12.65 18.22 -10.44
C ILE A 273 13.30 17.67 -11.71
N ASP A 274 14.18 16.69 -11.57
CA ASP A 274 15.03 16.17 -12.65
C ASP A 274 14.44 14.92 -13.29
N VAL A 275 13.80 14.07 -12.49
CA VAL A 275 13.17 12.84 -12.96
C VAL A 275 11.81 12.68 -12.29
N VAL A 276 10.80 12.37 -13.11
CA VAL A 276 9.51 11.86 -12.63
C VAL A 276 9.36 10.42 -13.11
N THR A 277 8.92 9.52 -12.24
CA THR A 277 8.51 8.15 -12.64
C THR A 277 7.04 7.95 -12.29
N ALA A 278 6.36 7.10 -13.04
CA ALA A 278 4.99 6.71 -12.84
C ALA A 278 4.85 5.21 -13.17
N ASP A 279 4.57 4.39 -12.16
CA ASP A 279 4.40 2.92 -12.29
C ASP A 279 2.97 2.49 -11.89
N GLY A 280 2.01 3.42 -11.98
CA GLY A 280 0.62 3.22 -11.57
C GLY A 280 -0.19 2.28 -12.45
N SER A 281 -1.13 1.56 -11.84
CA SER A 281 -2.15 0.75 -12.50
C SER A 281 -3.26 0.41 -11.50
N PHE A 282 -4.44 0.07 -12.01
CA PHE A 282 -5.51 -0.54 -11.23
C PHE A 282 -5.59 -2.05 -11.48
N ASP A 283 -6.38 -2.75 -10.67
CA ASP A 283 -6.70 -4.15 -10.92
C ASP A 283 -7.70 -4.27 -12.07
N CYS A 284 -7.19 -4.63 -13.25
CA CYS A 284 -7.99 -4.83 -14.45
C CYS A 284 -8.38 -6.30 -14.68
N GLN A 285 -8.18 -7.20 -13.71
CA GLN A 285 -8.41 -8.62 -13.93
C GLN A 285 -9.86 -9.00 -14.23
N GLY A 286 -10.84 -8.19 -13.81
CA GLY A 286 -12.24 -8.41 -14.16
C GLY A 286 -12.55 -8.13 -15.63
N ASN A 287 -11.72 -7.30 -16.30
CA ASN A 287 -11.84 -6.98 -17.71
C ASN A 287 -10.44 -6.70 -18.31
N PRO A 288 -9.62 -7.74 -18.50
CA PRO A 288 -8.23 -7.58 -18.95
C PRO A 288 -8.13 -7.09 -20.40
N ASP A 289 -9.19 -7.27 -21.19
CA ASP A 289 -9.28 -6.87 -22.61
C ASP A 289 -9.37 -5.34 -22.76
N GLU A 290 -9.93 -4.66 -21.75
CA GLU A 290 -10.10 -3.20 -21.70
C GLU A 290 -9.10 -2.51 -20.77
N GLN A 291 -7.99 -3.19 -20.41
CA GLN A 291 -7.00 -2.66 -19.48
C GLN A 291 -6.54 -1.25 -19.85
N GLU A 292 -6.25 -0.99 -21.12
CA GLU A 292 -5.76 0.31 -21.60
C GLU A 292 -6.77 1.44 -21.37
N ALA A 293 -8.04 1.20 -21.71
CA ALA A 293 -9.11 2.17 -21.52
C ALA A 293 -9.35 2.44 -20.02
N LEU A 294 -9.35 1.40 -19.19
CA LEU A 294 -9.58 1.49 -17.74
C LEU A 294 -8.52 2.32 -17.00
N VAL A 295 -7.26 2.30 -17.45
CA VAL A 295 -6.17 3.06 -16.80
C VAL A 295 -5.89 4.41 -17.48
N SER A 296 -6.57 4.73 -18.58
CA SER A 296 -6.30 5.93 -19.41
C SER A 296 -6.33 7.25 -18.61
N SER A 297 -7.33 7.43 -17.73
CA SER A 297 -7.42 8.59 -16.85
C SER A 297 -6.23 8.71 -15.89
N LEU A 298 -5.68 7.58 -15.42
CA LEU A 298 -4.52 7.59 -14.53
C LEU A 298 -3.26 8.00 -15.30
N HIS A 299 -3.01 7.41 -16.47
CA HIS A 299 -1.87 7.79 -17.32
C HIS A 299 -1.90 9.28 -17.68
N TYR A 300 -3.10 9.81 -17.97
CA TYR A 300 -3.28 11.24 -18.20
C TYR A 300 -2.90 12.07 -16.97
N CYS A 301 -3.38 11.69 -15.79
CA CYS A 301 -3.07 12.39 -14.54
C CYS A 301 -1.57 12.34 -14.23
N GLU A 302 -0.92 11.19 -14.40
CA GLU A 302 0.52 11.01 -14.20
C GLU A 302 1.34 11.84 -15.18
N ALA A 303 0.97 11.88 -16.46
CA ALA A 303 1.64 12.70 -17.46
C ALA A 303 1.44 14.21 -17.22
N ALA A 304 0.21 14.64 -16.90
CA ALA A 304 -0.06 16.03 -16.56
C ALA A 304 0.71 16.47 -15.30
N ALA A 305 0.83 15.57 -14.31
CA ALA A 305 1.66 15.78 -13.14
C ALA A 305 3.14 15.91 -13.49
N ALA A 306 3.69 15.01 -14.32
CA ALA A 306 5.07 15.08 -14.77
C ALA A 306 5.38 16.40 -15.50
N LEU A 307 4.52 16.81 -16.44
CA LEU A 307 4.64 18.09 -17.15
C LEU A 307 4.53 19.30 -16.20
N LEU A 308 3.71 19.21 -15.14
CA LEU A 308 3.60 20.27 -14.14
C LEU A 308 4.80 20.33 -13.18
N LEU A 309 5.47 19.21 -12.91
CA LEU A 309 6.52 19.12 -11.89
C LEU A 309 7.93 19.30 -12.47
N LEU A 310 8.23 18.68 -13.61
CA LEU A 310 9.58 18.61 -14.20
C LEU A 310 10.20 19.98 -14.51
N GLY A 311 11.50 20.11 -14.21
CA GLY A 311 12.33 21.18 -14.71
C GLY A 311 12.73 20.98 -16.18
N PRO A 312 13.11 22.05 -16.91
CA PRO A 312 13.67 21.92 -18.25
C PRO A 312 14.86 20.95 -18.30
N GLY A 313 14.94 20.13 -19.33
CA GLY A 313 15.95 19.07 -19.48
C GLY A 313 15.70 17.81 -18.66
N GLY A 314 14.66 17.77 -17.82
CA GLY A 314 14.30 16.61 -17.02
C GLY A 314 13.74 15.44 -17.83
N SER A 315 13.59 14.29 -17.16
CA SER A 315 13.16 13.03 -17.78
C SER A 315 11.88 12.49 -17.12
N PHE A 316 11.09 11.74 -17.89
CA PHE A 316 9.86 11.10 -17.43
C PHE A 316 9.84 9.62 -17.83
N VAL A 317 9.45 8.75 -16.90
CA VAL A 317 9.19 7.33 -17.19
C VAL A 317 7.75 7.04 -16.82
N LEU A 318 6.96 6.57 -17.78
CA LEU A 318 5.56 6.21 -17.61
C LEU A 318 5.34 4.76 -17.99
N LYS A 319 4.84 3.95 -17.06
CA LYS A 319 4.31 2.64 -17.38
C LYS A 319 3.04 2.79 -18.21
N MET A 320 2.93 1.99 -19.26
CA MET A 320 1.71 1.84 -20.05
C MET A 320 1.50 0.36 -20.41
N PHE A 321 0.41 0.04 -21.10
CA PHE A 321 0.08 -1.31 -21.54
C PHE A 321 0.08 -1.38 -23.07
N THR A 322 -1.02 -1.83 -23.67
CA THR A 322 -1.24 -1.56 -25.09
C THR A 322 -1.35 -0.05 -25.33
N LEU A 323 -1.21 0.33 -26.60
CA LEU A 323 -1.20 1.73 -27.05
C LEU A 323 -2.17 1.90 -28.24
N TYR A 324 -3.31 1.22 -28.20
CA TYR A 324 -4.25 1.16 -29.33
C TYR A 324 -5.38 2.18 -29.21
N GLU A 325 -5.70 2.58 -27.98
CA GLU A 325 -6.79 3.51 -27.69
C GLU A 325 -6.41 4.92 -28.07
N HIS A 326 -7.41 5.66 -28.57
CA HIS A 326 -7.24 7.03 -28.99
C HIS A 326 -6.65 7.94 -27.89
N SER A 327 -7.00 7.68 -26.63
CA SER A 327 -6.43 8.37 -25.46
C SER A 327 -4.91 8.18 -25.37
N SER A 328 -4.41 6.97 -25.61
CA SER A 328 -2.97 6.65 -25.58
C SER A 328 -2.26 7.28 -26.77
N VAL A 329 -2.84 7.19 -27.98
CA VAL A 329 -2.31 7.85 -29.19
C VAL A 329 -2.10 9.34 -28.95
N CYS A 330 -3.12 10.03 -28.44
CA CYS A 330 -3.05 11.45 -28.13
C CYS A 330 -2.01 11.77 -27.06
N LEU A 331 -1.94 10.95 -26.00
CA LEU A 331 -0.99 11.14 -24.92
C LEU A 331 0.46 11.00 -25.40
N LEU A 332 0.74 9.97 -26.21
CA LEU A 332 2.07 9.75 -26.80
C LEU A 332 2.45 10.87 -27.76
N TYR A 333 1.50 11.41 -28.52
CA TYR A 333 1.74 12.58 -29.35
C TYR A 333 2.11 13.80 -28.50
N LEU A 334 1.35 14.10 -27.45
CA LEU A 334 1.65 15.19 -26.52
C LEU A 334 3.05 15.06 -25.92
N LEU A 335 3.43 13.87 -25.47
CA LEU A 335 4.76 13.61 -24.93
C LEU A 335 5.85 13.84 -25.99
N ASN A 336 5.63 13.41 -27.22
CA ASN A 336 6.54 13.71 -28.34
C ASN A 336 6.64 15.21 -28.64
N CYS A 337 5.59 16.00 -28.41
CA CYS A 337 5.67 17.46 -28.54
C CYS A 337 6.41 18.13 -27.37
N CYS A 338 6.49 17.49 -26.20
CA CYS A 338 7.02 18.08 -24.97
C CYS A 338 8.47 17.69 -24.64
N PHE A 339 8.96 16.57 -25.18
CA PHE A 339 10.27 16.01 -24.88
C PHE A 339 11.07 15.79 -26.15
N ARG A 340 12.40 15.96 -26.11
CA ARG A 340 13.22 15.80 -27.32
C ARG A 340 13.30 14.37 -27.83
N SER A 341 13.30 13.39 -26.93
CA SER A 341 13.31 11.97 -27.27
C SER A 341 12.22 11.24 -26.50
N VAL A 342 11.44 10.42 -27.20
CA VAL A 342 10.42 9.55 -26.61
C VAL A 342 10.59 8.15 -27.18
N SER A 343 10.68 7.16 -26.29
CA SER A 343 10.83 5.74 -26.65
C SER A 343 9.81 4.89 -25.92
N VAL A 344 9.24 3.90 -26.60
CA VAL A 344 8.49 2.80 -25.98
C VAL A 344 9.46 1.64 -25.79
N PHE A 345 9.54 1.11 -24.58
CA PHE A 345 10.51 0.10 -24.18
C PHE A 345 9.81 -1.05 -23.43
N LYS A 346 10.13 -2.29 -23.81
CA LYS A 346 9.70 -3.49 -23.07
C LYS A 346 10.93 -4.15 -22.42
N PRO A 347 11.22 -3.87 -21.13
CA PRO A 347 12.33 -4.48 -20.43
C PRO A 347 12.33 -6.01 -20.58
N ALA A 348 13.51 -6.63 -20.72
CA ALA A 348 13.73 -8.07 -20.68
C ALA A 348 13.13 -8.68 -19.41
N THR A 349 13.23 -7.94 -18.31
CA THR A 349 12.74 -8.34 -16.99
C THR A 349 11.23 -8.12 -16.80
N SER A 350 10.51 -7.52 -17.75
CA SER A 350 9.04 -7.57 -17.78
C SER A 350 8.53 -8.86 -18.41
N LYS A 351 7.39 -9.40 -17.94
CA LYS A 351 6.86 -10.67 -18.44
C LYS A 351 6.54 -10.53 -19.93
N ALA A 352 7.18 -11.33 -20.77
CA ALA A 352 7.10 -11.15 -22.22
C ALA A 352 5.66 -11.30 -22.78
N GLY A 353 4.82 -12.15 -22.18
CA GLY A 353 3.42 -12.34 -22.60
C GLY A 353 2.42 -11.30 -22.09
N ASN A 354 2.83 -10.33 -21.27
CA ASN A 354 1.94 -9.24 -20.82
C ASN A 354 2.02 -8.03 -21.77
N SER A 355 1.04 -7.13 -21.64
CA SER A 355 1.00 -5.90 -22.44
C SER A 355 1.83 -4.75 -21.85
N GLU A 356 2.50 -4.94 -20.70
CA GLU A 356 3.24 -3.87 -20.03
C GLU A 356 4.47 -3.43 -20.86
N VAL A 357 4.58 -2.11 -21.03
CA VAL A 357 5.69 -1.38 -21.65
C VAL A 357 5.95 -0.09 -20.85
N TYR A 358 7.08 0.55 -21.09
CA TYR A 358 7.45 1.83 -20.49
C TYR A 358 7.70 2.86 -21.57
N VAL A 359 7.05 4.02 -21.45
CA VAL A 359 7.37 5.21 -22.24
C VAL A 359 8.46 5.98 -21.50
N VAL A 360 9.61 6.13 -22.13
CA VAL A 360 10.77 6.86 -21.59
C VAL A 360 10.91 8.16 -22.39
N CYS A 361 10.69 9.29 -21.72
CA CYS A 361 10.79 10.62 -22.29
C CYS A 361 12.02 11.34 -21.72
N LEU A 362 12.87 11.87 -22.59
CA LEU A 362 14.13 12.53 -22.21
C LEU A 362 14.15 13.98 -22.69
N HIS A 363 14.81 14.84 -21.92
CA HIS A 363 15.02 16.25 -22.19
C HIS A 363 13.71 17.02 -22.39
N TYR A 364 12.97 17.22 -21.30
CA TYR A 364 11.76 18.02 -21.28
C TYR A 364 12.03 19.46 -21.75
N ASP A 365 11.26 19.97 -22.72
CA ASP A 365 11.44 21.34 -23.24
C ASP A 365 11.02 22.43 -22.24
N GLY A 366 10.30 22.04 -21.18
CA GLY A 366 9.98 22.89 -20.04
C GLY A 366 8.54 23.43 -20.04
N LYS A 367 8.05 23.76 -18.85
CA LYS A 367 6.66 24.17 -18.59
C LYS A 367 6.21 25.36 -19.42
N LYS A 368 7.13 26.25 -19.80
CA LYS A 368 6.84 27.44 -20.61
C LYS A 368 6.35 27.06 -22.01
N ALA A 369 6.91 26.01 -22.62
CA ALA A 369 6.55 25.57 -23.96
C ALA A 369 5.10 25.03 -24.02
N VAL A 370 4.66 24.33 -22.97
CA VAL A 370 3.32 23.71 -22.91
C VAL A 370 2.28 24.52 -22.11
N ARG A 371 2.65 25.68 -21.56
CA ARG A 371 1.83 26.43 -20.58
C ARG A 371 0.36 26.65 -21.01
N PRO A 372 0.05 27.06 -22.26
CA PRO A 372 -1.33 27.26 -22.67
C PRO A 372 -2.17 25.98 -22.58
N LEU A 373 -1.58 24.85 -22.97
CA LEU A 373 -2.22 23.53 -22.91
C LEU A 373 -2.25 22.99 -21.48
N LEU A 374 -1.15 23.10 -20.73
CA LEU A 374 -1.03 22.59 -19.36
C LEU A 374 -2.12 23.17 -18.43
N SER A 375 -2.47 24.44 -18.60
CA SER A 375 -3.56 25.06 -17.84
C SER A 375 -4.91 24.39 -18.11
N LYS A 376 -5.16 23.98 -19.36
CA LYS A 376 -6.36 23.24 -19.75
C LYS A 376 -6.30 21.81 -19.23
N LEU A 377 -5.15 21.13 -19.32
CA LEU A 377 -4.97 19.79 -18.76
C LEU A 377 -5.29 19.75 -17.26
N ILE A 378 -4.76 20.71 -16.49
CA ILE A 378 -5.01 20.80 -15.06
C ILE A 378 -6.50 21.01 -14.79
N ARG A 379 -7.20 21.88 -15.54
CA ARG A 379 -8.66 22.12 -15.35
C ARG A 379 -9.51 20.87 -15.55
N HIS A 380 -9.08 19.97 -16.42
CA HIS A 380 -9.80 18.73 -16.74
C HIS A 380 -9.22 17.49 -16.03
N PHE A 381 -8.28 17.69 -15.11
CA PHE A 381 -7.66 16.64 -14.30
C PHE A 381 -8.68 15.90 -13.43
N GLY A 382 -8.65 14.57 -13.45
CA GLY A 382 -9.62 13.75 -12.72
C GLY A 382 -9.80 12.32 -13.28
N PRO A 383 -10.61 11.51 -12.60
CA PRO A 383 -10.89 10.12 -12.98
C PRO A 383 -11.77 9.96 -14.22
N ASP A 384 -12.55 10.98 -14.57
CA ASP A 384 -13.59 10.88 -15.60
C ASP A 384 -13.10 11.20 -17.01
N LEU A 385 -11.78 11.18 -17.29
CA LEU A 385 -11.29 11.48 -18.64
C LEU A 385 -11.85 10.50 -19.68
N ALA A 386 -11.93 9.22 -19.36
CA ALA A 386 -12.48 8.19 -20.25
C ALA A 386 -13.96 8.44 -20.62
N ALA A 387 -14.71 9.17 -19.79
CA ALA A 387 -16.09 9.56 -20.05
C ALA A 387 -16.23 10.92 -20.75
N ARG A 388 -15.11 11.59 -21.05
CA ARG A 388 -15.04 12.94 -21.62
C ARG A 388 -14.58 12.92 -23.07
N GLU A 389 -14.48 14.12 -23.63
CA GLU A 389 -13.93 14.38 -24.95
C GLU A 389 -12.46 13.95 -25.05
N ALA A 390 -12.03 13.62 -26.27
CA ALA A 390 -10.66 13.27 -26.61
C ALA A 390 -9.68 14.41 -26.35
N LEU A 391 -8.45 14.04 -25.98
CA LEU A 391 -7.39 15.02 -25.79
C LEU A 391 -7.12 15.81 -27.08
N PHE A 392 -7.03 15.14 -28.24
CA PHE A 392 -6.93 15.78 -29.55
C PHE A 392 -7.82 15.06 -30.56
N PRO A 393 -8.44 15.75 -31.52
CA PRO A 393 -9.11 15.08 -32.64
C PRO A 393 -8.07 14.55 -33.66
N ASN A 394 -8.42 13.54 -34.47
CA ASN A 394 -7.47 12.90 -35.40
C ASN A 394 -6.82 13.89 -36.39
N GLN A 395 -7.51 14.97 -36.75
CA GLN A 395 -6.99 15.97 -37.69
C GLN A 395 -5.76 16.71 -37.16
N LEU A 396 -5.52 16.70 -35.84
CA LEU A 396 -4.33 17.32 -35.23
C LEU A 396 -3.19 16.33 -35.02
N LEU A 397 -3.38 15.06 -35.36
CA LEU A 397 -2.36 14.03 -35.28
C LEU A 397 -1.68 13.90 -36.65
N PRO A 398 -0.40 14.27 -36.79
CA PRO A 398 0.31 14.16 -38.06
C PRO A 398 0.36 12.72 -38.56
N GLN A 399 0.19 12.51 -39.87
CA GLN A 399 0.28 11.17 -40.47
C GLN A 399 1.66 10.54 -40.26
N SER A 400 2.71 11.36 -40.22
CA SER A 400 4.09 10.92 -39.93
C SER A 400 4.26 10.37 -38.52
N PHE A 401 3.48 10.88 -37.55
CA PHE A 401 3.41 10.35 -36.19
C PHE A 401 2.58 9.06 -36.15
N LEU A 402 1.37 9.09 -36.72
CA LEU A 402 0.46 7.94 -36.72
C LEU A 402 1.11 6.70 -37.35
N ALA A 403 1.81 6.85 -38.48
CA ALA A 403 2.52 5.75 -39.13
C ALA A 403 3.60 5.13 -38.24
N GLN A 404 4.39 5.95 -37.53
CA GLN A 404 5.40 5.45 -36.58
C GLN A 404 4.76 4.77 -35.37
N HIS A 405 3.63 5.31 -34.90
CA HIS A 405 2.89 4.76 -33.78
C HIS A 405 2.28 3.39 -34.12
N GLU A 406 1.66 3.24 -35.29
CA GLU A 406 1.17 1.96 -35.81
C GLU A 406 2.29 0.93 -35.95
N GLN A 407 3.46 1.33 -36.47
CA GLN A 407 4.62 0.45 -36.57
C GLN A 407 5.13 0.00 -35.18
N ALA A 408 5.18 0.91 -34.20
CA ALA A 408 5.55 0.57 -32.84
C ALA A 408 4.54 -0.41 -32.21
N CYS A 409 3.25 -0.17 -32.39
CA CYS A 409 2.17 -1.03 -31.93
C CYS A 409 2.25 -2.44 -32.53
N SER A 410 2.42 -2.54 -33.85
CA SER A 410 2.59 -3.83 -34.55
C SER A 410 3.82 -4.59 -34.02
N TYR A 411 4.94 -3.89 -33.79
CA TYR A 411 6.14 -4.54 -33.25
C TYR A 411 5.92 -5.17 -31.87
N PHE A 412 5.30 -4.45 -30.93
CA PHE A 412 5.04 -5.00 -29.60
C PHE A 412 3.92 -6.05 -29.60
N HIS A 413 2.94 -5.91 -30.49
CA HIS A 413 1.94 -6.93 -30.76
C HIS A 413 2.59 -8.26 -31.15
N ASP A 414 3.50 -8.25 -32.13
CA ASP A 414 4.14 -9.47 -32.65
C ASP A 414 5.00 -10.15 -31.59
N LEU A 415 5.74 -9.37 -30.79
CA LEU A 415 6.50 -9.89 -29.66
C LEU A 415 5.60 -10.57 -28.62
N GLN A 416 4.47 -9.95 -28.28
CA GLN A 416 3.56 -10.47 -27.25
C GLN A 416 2.83 -11.72 -27.74
N THR A 417 2.21 -11.66 -28.92
CA THR A 417 1.47 -12.79 -29.50
C THR A 417 2.40 -13.97 -29.77
N GLY A 418 3.59 -13.73 -30.32
CA GLY A 418 4.61 -14.76 -30.52
C GLY A 418 5.01 -15.46 -29.21
N THR A 419 5.18 -14.69 -28.13
CA THR A 419 5.46 -15.25 -26.79
C THR A 419 4.31 -16.09 -26.25
N ILE A 420 3.05 -15.64 -26.42
CA ILE A 420 1.88 -16.37 -25.93
C ILE A 420 1.75 -17.71 -26.67
N TRP A 421 1.86 -17.70 -28.00
CA TRP A 421 1.81 -18.91 -28.83
C TRP A 421 2.95 -19.88 -28.51
N GLU A 422 4.17 -19.37 -28.33
CA GLU A 422 5.32 -20.21 -27.93
C GLU A 422 5.03 -20.91 -26.59
N ASN A 423 4.51 -20.18 -25.60
CA ASN A 423 4.16 -20.76 -24.30
C ASN A 423 3.03 -21.78 -24.38
N LEU A 424 1.99 -21.52 -25.19
CA LEU A 424 0.90 -22.47 -25.43
C LEU A 424 1.43 -23.77 -26.04
N ARG A 425 2.26 -23.69 -27.08
CA ARG A 425 2.89 -24.87 -27.70
C ARG A 425 3.77 -25.64 -26.70
N MET A 426 4.56 -24.92 -25.90
CA MET A 426 5.40 -25.55 -24.87
C MET A 426 4.58 -26.17 -23.73
N PHE A 427 3.36 -25.68 -23.48
CA PHE A 427 2.47 -26.22 -22.46
C PHE A 427 1.90 -27.59 -22.85
N GLU A 428 1.67 -27.82 -24.14
CA GLU A 428 1.21 -29.11 -24.68
C GLU A 428 2.27 -30.22 -24.58
N GLY A 429 3.55 -29.85 -24.62
CA GLY A 429 4.65 -30.80 -24.44
C GLY A 429 6.03 -30.17 -24.61
N LEU A 430 6.69 -29.87 -23.48
CA LEU A 430 8.09 -29.42 -23.46
C LEU A 430 9.04 -30.62 -23.37
N ASN A 431 9.86 -30.84 -24.40
CA ASN A 431 10.85 -31.92 -24.36
C ASN A 431 12.12 -31.52 -23.59
N GLU A 432 12.94 -32.51 -23.23
CA GLU A 432 14.12 -32.30 -22.38
C GLU A 432 15.18 -31.40 -23.05
N LYS A 433 15.36 -31.52 -24.36
CA LYS A 433 16.30 -30.66 -25.11
C LYS A 433 15.87 -29.18 -25.07
N GLN A 434 14.58 -28.92 -25.23
CA GLN A 434 14.01 -27.57 -25.12
C GLN A 434 14.15 -27.02 -23.70
N ARG A 435 13.89 -27.85 -22.69
CA ARG A 435 14.08 -27.49 -21.27
C ARG A 435 15.53 -27.10 -20.99
N GLN A 436 16.50 -27.90 -21.45
CA GLN A 436 17.92 -27.59 -21.27
C GLN A 436 18.33 -26.31 -21.99
N ARG A 437 17.84 -26.08 -23.23
CA ARG A 437 18.10 -24.84 -23.97
C ARG A 437 17.54 -23.62 -23.22
N LEU A 438 16.30 -23.70 -22.72
CA LEU A 438 15.68 -22.64 -21.94
C LEU A 438 16.45 -22.34 -20.66
N GLU A 439 16.92 -23.37 -19.95
CA GLU A 439 17.75 -23.19 -18.75
C GLU A 439 19.07 -22.47 -19.07
N ASN A 440 19.73 -22.82 -20.18
CA ASN A 440 20.93 -22.12 -20.66
C ASN A 440 20.63 -20.64 -20.98
N ILE A 441 19.52 -20.35 -21.67
CA ILE A 441 19.08 -18.98 -21.96
C ILE A 441 18.81 -18.22 -20.65
N ARG A 442 18.16 -18.84 -19.67
CA ARG A 442 17.85 -18.22 -18.38
C ARG A 442 19.11 -17.88 -17.57
N ASP A 443 20.10 -18.76 -17.59
CA ASP A 443 21.40 -18.51 -16.95
C ASP A 443 22.18 -17.41 -17.68
N CYS A 444 22.25 -17.48 -19.00
CA CYS A 444 22.88 -16.45 -19.84
C CYS A 444 22.22 -15.08 -19.63
N THR A 445 20.88 -15.02 -19.61
CA THR A 445 20.13 -13.77 -19.38
C THR A 445 20.45 -13.16 -18.01
N ALA A 446 20.58 -13.98 -16.97
CA ALA A 446 20.93 -13.50 -15.64
C ALA A 446 22.37 -12.94 -15.58
N GLN A 447 23.33 -13.59 -16.25
CA GLN A 447 24.70 -13.09 -16.34
C GLN A 447 24.81 -11.81 -17.17
N GLU A 448 24.17 -11.79 -18.35
CA GLU A 448 24.10 -10.60 -19.21
C GLU A 448 23.51 -9.43 -18.45
N TYR A 449 22.44 -9.62 -17.69
CA TYR A 449 21.85 -8.55 -16.88
C TYR A 449 22.85 -7.95 -15.88
N LEU A 450 23.57 -8.79 -15.12
CA LEU A 450 24.55 -8.32 -14.14
C LEU A 450 25.73 -7.59 -14.82
N GLN A 451 26.23 -8.12 -15.94
CA GLN A 451 27.37 -7.58 -16.68
C GLN A 451 27.01 -6.27 -17.39
N ARG A 452 25.94 -6.30 -18.21
CA ARG A 452 25.46 -5.16 -19.00
C ARG A 452 25.14 -3.95 -18.14
N PHE A 453 24.51 -4.16 -16.98
CA PHE A 453 24.12 -3.07 -16.07
C PHE A 453 25.05 -2.90 -14.86
N GLN A 454 26.18 -3.60 -14.84
CA GLN A 454 27.22 -3.50 -13.80
C GLN A 454 26.66 -3.57 -12.37
N VAL A 455 25.72 -4.49 -12.13
CA VAL A 455 25.04 -4.61 -10.84
C VAL A 455 26.04 -5.07 -9.79
N SER A 456 26.28 -4.25 -8.78
CA SER A 456 27.24 -4.54 -7.70
C SER A 456 26.59 -4.52 -6.32
N SER A 457 27.32 -5.00 -5.32
CA SER A 457 26.79 -5.15 -3.96
C SER A 457 26.64 -3.80 -3.25
N LEU A 458 25.47 -3.57 -2.64
CA LEU A 458 25.18 -2.42 -1.79
C LEU A 458 25.20 -2.83 -0.31
N PRO A 459 26.09 -2.27 0.52
CA PRO A 459 26.08 -2.51 1.96
C PRO A 459 24.77 -2.05 2.59
N ARG A 460 24.25 -2.82 3.56
CA ARG A 460 22.98 -2.51 4.26
C ARG A 460 22.97 -1.12 4.91
N ALA A 461 24.13 -0.59 5.32
CA ALA A 461 24.24 0.77 5.88
C ALA A 461 23.86 1.88 4.87
N ARG A 462 23.80 1.57 3.57
CA ARG A 462 23.40 2.47 2.49
C ARG A 462 21.98 2.22 1.97
N TRP A 463 21.24 1.29 2.58
CA TRP A 463 19.81 1.13 2.32
C TRP A 463 19.03 2.34 2.82
N LEU A 464 17.85 2.54 2.24
CA LEU A 464 16.90 3.56 2.67
C LEU A 464 16.25 3.16 4.00
N SER A 465 15.85 1.91 4.14
CA SER A 465 15.22 1.39 5.37
C SER A 465 16.27 1.04 6.42
N ARG A 466 16.30 1.80 7.52
CA ARG A 466 17.31 1.66 8.60
C ARG A 466 16.90 0.76 9.79
N ASN A 467 15.76 0.07 9.69
CA ASN A 467 15.23 -0.93 10.65
C ASN A 467 14.71 -0.41 12.01
N THR A 468 14.06 0.75 12.06
CA THR A 468 13.40 1.20 13.31
C THR A 468 11.95 0.72 13.46
N VAL A 469 11.30 0.31 12.36
CA VAL A 469 9.87 -0.07 12.36
C VAL A 469 9.65 -1.34 11.55
N ALA A 470 8.85 -2.26 12.09
CA ALA A 470 8.42 -3.46 11.39
C ALA A 470 7.30 -3.13 10.38
N PRO A 471 7.34 -3.67 9.14
CA PRO A 471 6.29 -3.47 8.15
C PRO A 471 4.96 -4.10 8.57
N ALA A 472 3.83 -3.45 8.27
CA ALA A 472 2.51 -4.00 8.57
C ALA A 472 2.31 -5.36 7.88
N CYS A 473 2.81 -5.51 6.65
CA CYS A 473 2.71 -6.76 5.88
C CYS A 473 3.52 -7.95 6.43
N CYS A 474 4.43 -7.71 7.38
CA CYS A 474 5.36 -8.71 7.91
C CYS A 474 5.14 -9.04 9.40
N SER A 475 4.13 -8.43 10.03
CA SER A 475 3.98 -8.35 11.49
C SER A 475 3.52 -9.62 12.20
N VAL A 476 3.26 -10.73 11.49
CA VAL A 476 2.86 -12.00 12.13
C VAL A 476 3.89 -13.10 11.88
N THR A 477 4.52 -13.59 12.94
CA THR A 477 5.47 -14.71 12.89
C THR A 477 4.80 -15.95 12.29
N GLY A 478 5.37 -16.47 11.20
CA GLY A 478 4.98 -17.76 10.61
C GLY A 478 3.94 -17.73 9.50
N ARG A 479 3.47 -16.55 9.03
CA ARG A 479 2.60 -16.45 7.84
C ARG A 479 3.29 -15.74 6.68
N ARG A 480 2.99 -16.21 5.46
CA ARG A 480 3.47 -15.62 4.18
C ARG A 480 3.02 -14.14 4.08
N PRO A 481 3.71 -13.29 3.29
CA PRO A 481 3.36 -11.89 3.11
C PRO A 481 1.86 -11.72 2.83
N LEU A 482 1.23 -10.91 3.68
CA LEU A 482 -0.19 -10.62 3.65
C LEU A 482 -0.56 -9.83 2.38
N GLY A 483 -1.56 -10.31 1.65
CA GLY A 483 -2.11 -9.61 0.47
C GLY A 483 -1.81 -10.21 -0.90
N GLN A 484 -1.12 -11.35 -1.02
CA GLN A 484 -1.23 -12.12 -2.26
C GLN A 484 -2.69 -12.57 -2.40
N LYS A 485 -3.40 -12.00 -3.36
CA LYS A 485 -4.68 -12.54 -3.85
C LYS A 485 -4.38 -13.96 -4.32
N ASN A 486 -4.61 -14.95 -3.47
CA ASN A 486 -4.51 -16.37 -3.84
C ASN A 486 -5.69 -16.66 -4.76
N GLN A 487 -5.51 -16.32 -6.03
CA GLN A 487 -6.47 -16.59 -7.08
C GLN A 487 -6.25 -18.02 -7.53
N MET A 488 -7.13 -18.89 -7.07
CA MET A 488 -7.12 -20.30 -7.47
C MET A 488 -8.04 -20.48 -8.69
N GLY A 489 -7.73 -21.46 -9.53
CA GLY A 489 -8.55 -21.84 -10.69
C GLY A 489 -8.33 -21.00 -11.94
N SER A 490 -9.08 -21.31 -12.99
CA SER A 490 -9.05 -20.60 -14.28
C SER A 490 -9.79 -19.26 -14.21
N PHE A 491 -9.61 -18.39 -15.22
CA PHE A 491 -10.33 -17.12 -15.30
C PHE A 491 -11.86 -17.33 -15.32
N ASN A 492 -12.32 -18.30 -16.11
CA ASN A 492 -13.74 -18.64 -16.17
C ASN A 492 -14.28 -19.15 -14.83
N GLN A 493 -13.54 -20.01 -14.12
CA GLN A 493 -13.93 -20.45 -12.78
C GLN A 493 -14.01 -19.29 -11.77
N ARG A 494 -13.10 -18.31 -11.85
CA ARG A 494 -13.17 -17.12 -10.99
C ARG A 494 -14.36 -16.24 -11.34
N ARG A 495 -14.69 -16.09 -12.61
CA ARG A 495 -15.88 -15.37 -13.05
C ARG A 495 -17.16 -16.04 -12.54
N GLU A 496 -17.21 -17.37 -12.56
CA GLU A 496 -18.29 -18.16 -11.96
C GLU A 496 -18.35 -17.96 -10.44
N LEU A 497 -17.20 -18.04 -9.74
CA LEU A 497 -17.14 -17.80 -8.29
C LEU A 497 -17.57 -16.37 -7.92
N GLN A 498 -17.20 -15.36 -8.70
CA GLN A 498 -17.64 -13.98 -8.49
C GLN A 498 -19.14 -13.79 -8.71
N ALA A 499 -19.78 -14.63 -9.54
CA ALA A 499 -21.22 -14.65 -9.72
C ALA A 499 -21.97 -15.30 -8.54
N LEU A 500 -21.28 -16.04 -7.67
CA LEU A 500 -21.88 -16.64 -6.47
C LEU A 500 -22.12 -15.58 -5.38
N GLY A 501 -23.15 -15.80 -4.57
CA GLY A 501 -23.40 -15.02 -3.37
C GLY A 501 -22.31 -15.20 -2.32
N TRP A 502 -22.17 -14.21 -1.43
CA TRP A 502 -21.09 -14.17 -0.44
C TRP A 502 -20.97 -15.43 0.43
N LYS A 503 -22.10 -16.03 0.85
CA LYS A 503 -22.13 -17.26 1.69
C LYS A 503 -21.41 -18.42 1.01
N GLU A 504 -21.73 -18.65 -0.26
CA GLU A 504 -21.12 -19.72 -1.05
C GLU A 504 -19.64 -19.45 -1.30
N ARG A 505 -19.26 -18.17 -1.46
CA ARG A 505 -17.85 -17.78 -1.59
C ARG A 505 -17.04 -18.01 -0.32
N VAL A 506 -17.59 -17.69 0.86
CA VAL A 506 -16.94 -17.98 2.16
C VAL A 506 -16.78 -19.49 2.33
N GLY A 507 -17.85 -20.27 2.13
CA GLY A 507 -17.86 -21.72 2.34
C GLY A 507 -16.98 -22.52 1.37
N LYS A 508 -16.77 -22.01 0.15
CA LYS A 508 -15.81 -22.60 -0.81
C LYS A 508 -14.40 -22.00 -0.71
N GLY A 509 -14.23 -20.96 0.09
CA GLY A 509 -13.02 -20.16 0.18
C GLY A 509 -12.07 -20.58 1.30
N ARG A 510 -10.91 -19.91 1.38
CA ARG A 510 -9.86 -20.18 2.39
C ARG A 510 -10.30 -19.96 3.84
N TYR A 511 -11.41 -19.25 4.05
CA TYR A 511 -11.93 -18.94 5.38
C TYR A 511 -13.00 -19.91 5.86
N ALA A 512 -13.47 -20.84 5.02
CA ALA A 512 -14.55 -21.77 5.34
C ALA A 512 -14.36 -22.45 6.71
N ALA A 513 -13.25 -23.17 6.88
CA ALA A 513 -12.94 -23.86 8.15
C ALA A 513 -12.86 -22.92 9.36
N CYS A 514 -12.50 -21.66 9.14
CA CYS A 514 -12.34 -20.66 10.20
C CYS A 514 -13.67 -19.97 10.56
N VAL A 515 -14.60 -19.87 9.61
CA VAL A 515 -15.91 -19.24 9.80
C VAL A 515 -16.96 -20.29 10.20
N GLU A 516 -16.85 -21.52 9.72
CA GLU A 516 -17.74 -22.63 10.10
C GLU A 516 -17.44 -23.19 11.50
N GLY A 517 -16.20 -23.05 11.96
CA GLY A 517 -15.80 -23.48 13.30
C GLY A 517 -16.51 -22.68 14.40
N HIS A 518 -17.12 -23.39 15.36
CA HIS A 518 -17.62 -22.77 16.58
C HIS A 518 -16.44 -22.22 17.41
N GLY A 519 -16.61 -21.02 17.97
CA GLY A 519 -15.54 -20.32 18.67
C GLY A 519 -15.04 -21.12 19.89
N PRO A 520 -13.72 -21.29 20.09
CA PRO A 520 -13.20 -21.93 21.29
C PRO A 520 -13.49 -21.07 22.53
N ASP A 521 -13.70 -21.72 23.68
CA ASP A 521 -13.76 -21.09 24.99
C ASP A 521 -12.57 -20.15 25.18
N GLY A 522 -12.81 -18.86 25.42
CA GLY A 522 -11.76 -17.89 25.76
C GLY A 522 -10.91 -17.39 24.59
N THR A 523 -11.50 -17.21 23.39
CA THR A 523 -10.83 -16.52 22.27
C THR A 523 -10.24 -15.17 22.72
N GLY A 524 -8.90 -15.04 22.66
CA GLY A 524 -8.15 -13.86 23.12
C GLY A 524 -7.30 -14.07 24.40
N ALA A 525 -7.50 -15.16 25.14
CA ALA A 525 -6.85 -15.38 26.45
C ALA A 525 -5.32 -15.48 26.44
N GLY A 526 -4.74 -15.93 25.34
CA GLY A 526 -3.28 -15.99 25.15
C GLY A 526 -2.66 -14.71 24.58
N CYS A 527 -3.46 -13.68 24.27
CA CYS A 527 -2.99 -12.46 23.63
C CYS A 527 -3.06 -11.30 24.64
N VAL A 528 -1.90 -10.91 25.17
CA VAL A 528 -1.78 -9.93 26.25
C VAL A 528 -0.70 -8.92 25.88
N LEU A 529 -1.03 -7.63 26.01
CA LEU A 529 -0.06 -6.55 25.95
C LEU A 529 0.46 -6.28 27.36
N ALA A 530 1.74 -6.59 27.59
CA ALA A 530 2.40 -6.28 28.85
C ALA A 530 2.80 -4.80 28.88
N GLY A 531 2.40 -4.10 29.93
CA GLY A 531 2.65 -2.66 30.10
C GLY A 531 3.09 -2.29 31.53
N PRO A 532 3.19 -0.99 31.84
CA PRO A 532 3.03 0.12 30.90
C PRO A 532 4.18 0.15 29.88
N LEU A 533 3.87 0.52 28.64
CA LEU A 533 4.87 0.61 27.57
C LEU A 533 5.97 1.64 27.93
N ALA A 534 7.22 1.18 28.05
CA ALA A 534 8.34 2.01 28.49
C ALA A 534 8.88 2.98 27.43
N GLU A 535 8.70 2.68 26.14
CA GLU A 535 9.24 3.46 25.01
C GLU A 535 8.11 3.87 24.05
N CYS A 536 7.67 5.13 24.12
CA CYS A 536 6.82 5.77 23.10
C CYS A 536 7.17 7.25 22.95
N HIS A 537 7.40 7.71 21.72
CA HIS A 537 7.82 9.09 21.44
C HIS A 537 6.62 10.03 21.27
N MET A 538 5.98 10.37 22.38
CA MET A 538 4.77 11.21 22.41
C MET A 538 4.99 12.63 21.86
N ASP A 539 6.22 13.14 21.90
CA ASP A 539 6.62 14.43 21.33
C ASP A 539 6.44 14.48 19.80
N THR A 540 6.33 13.32 19.16
CA THR A 540 6.11 13.18 17.72
C THR A 540 4.64 13.03 17.33
N TRP A 541 3.71 12.98 18.29
CA TRP A 541 2.28 12.79 18.01
C TRP A 541 1.67 14.00 17.31
N PHE A 542 0.79 13.75 16.35
CA PHE A 542 0.14 14.78 15.55
C PHE A 542 -1.23 14.32 15.08
N VAL A 543 -2.16 15.27 14.95
CA VAL A 543 -3.53 15.02 14.51
C VAL A 543 -3.66 15.25 13.00
N ILE A 544 -4.21 14.25 12.30
CA ILE A 544 -4.65 14.35 10.91
C ILE A 544 -6.18 14.41 10.92
N VAL A 545 -6.74 15.43 10.28
CA VAL A 545 -8.18 15.59 10.06
C VAL A 545 -8.46 15.48 8.58
N GLY A 546 -9.41 14.63 8.20
CA GLY A 546 -9.83 14.45 6.81
C GLY A 546 -11.34 14.43 6.68
N ALA A 547 -11.83 14.00 5.52
CA ALA A 547 -13.24 13.71 5.31
C ALA A 547 -13.70 12.58 6.24
N ALA A 548 -14.97 12.62 6.64
CA ALA A 548 -15.57 11.53 7.39
C ALA A 548 -15.49 10.24 6.56
N LEU A 549 -15.14 9.13 7.21
CA LEU A 549 -15.08 7.83 6.54
C LEU A 549 -16.50 7.45 6.14
N THR A 550 -16.67 6.96 4.90
CA THR A 550 -17.95 6.42 4.43
C THR A 550 -18.00 4.91 4.53
N VAL A 551 -16.83 4.26 4.62
CA VAL A 551 -16.67 2.81 4.71
C VAL A 551 -15.27 2.47 5.22
N VAL A 552 -15.13 1.34 5.91
CA VAL A 552 -13.83 0.75 6.27
C VAL A 552 -13.58 -0.48 5.40
N ARG A 553 -12.77 -0.29 4.35
CA ARG A 553 -12.41 -1.35 3.39
C ARG A 553 -11.00 -1.87 3.57
N ASN A 554 -10.18 -1.17 4.34
CA ASN A 554 -8.80 -1.52 4.59
C ASN A 554 -8.43 -1.19 6.02
N SER A 555 -7.59 -2.03 6.61
CA SER A 555 -7.05 -1.81 7.93
C SER A 555 -5.68 -2.50 8.00
N PRO A 556 -4.62 -1.79 8.42
CA PRO A 556 -3.33 -2.43 8.68
C PRO A 556 -3.39 -3.38 9.88
N PHE A 557 -4.49 -3.37 10.63
CA PHE A 557 -4.71 -4.12 11.87
C PHE A 557 -5.62 -5.35 11.68
N CYS A 558 -5.94 -5.74 10.44
CA CYS A 558 -6.81 -6.89 10.15
C CYS A 558 -6.44 -7.54 8.80
N ASP A 559 -6.83 -8.81 8.61
CA ASP A 559 -6.75 -9.45 7.30
C ASP A 559 -7.74 -8.80 6.32
N GLY A 560 -7.23 -8.12 5.30
CA GLY A 560 -8.06 -7.41 4.33
C GLY A 560 -9.03 -8.31 3.56
N GLY A 561 -8.70 -9.59 3.36
CA GLY A 561 -9.63 -10.52 2.72
C GLY A 561 -10.79 -10.86 3.65
N LEU A 562 -10.53 -11.10 4.94
CA LEU A 562 -11.56 -11.32 5.96
C LEU A 562 -12.46 -10.08 6.12
N LEU A 563 -11.86 -8.89 6.17
CA LEU A 563 -12.59 -7.61 6.22
C LEU A 563 -13.49 -7.40 4.99
N ASN A 564 -13.03 -7.77 3.80
CA ASN A 564 -13.85 -7.68 2.58
C ASN A 564 -15.08 -8.61 2.63
N HIS A 565 -14.94 -9.84 3.14
CA HIS A 565 -16.08 -10.75 3.26
C HIS A 565 -17.07 -10.25 4.33
N LEU A 566 -16.56 -9.68 5.43
CA LEU A 566 -17.40 -9.06 6.45
C LEU A 566 -18.19 -7.86 5.90
N ASN A 567 -17.52 -6.98 5.13
CA ASN A 567 -18.16 -5.87 4.43
C ASN A 567 -19.36 -6.33 3.60
N GLU A 568 -19.13 -7.32 2.73
CA GLU A 568 -20.18 -7.84 1.85
C GLU A 568 -21.33 -8.52 2.62
N ALA A 569 -21.00 -9.32 3.64
CA ALA A 569 -22.01 -10.00 4.45
C ALA A 569 -22.93 -9.01 5.17
N LEU A 570 -22.37 -7.92 5.72
CA LEU A 570 -23.12 -6.86 6.39
C LEU A 570 -23.98 -6.04 5.40
N GLU A 571 -23.44 -5.69 4.23
CA GLU A 571 -24.20 -4.99 3.18
C GLU A 571 -25.43 -5.81 2.73
N GLN A 572 -25.27 -7.12 2.55
CA GLN A 572 -26.37 -8.01 2.13
C GLN A 572 -27.41 -8.22 3.24
N ALA A 573 -26.97 -8.37 4.50
CA ALA A 573 -27.88 -8.48 5.64
C ALA A 573 -28.74 -7.20 5.81
N ALA A 574 -28.18 -6.03 5.52
CA ALA A 574 -28.90 -4.76 5.55
C ALA A 574 -29.94 -4.61 4.42
N LEU A 575 -29.76 -5.30 3.27
CA LEU A 575 -30.71 -5.28 2.15
C LEU A 575 -31.87 -6.27 2.33
N GLY A 576 -31.62 -7.43 2.95
CA GLY A 576 -32.63 -8.49 3.15
C GLY A 576 -33.64 -8.22 4.27
N SER A 577 -33.32 -7.30 5.19
CA SER A 577 -34.23 -6.90 6.28
C SER A 577 -34.98 -5.62 5.88
N GLY A 578 -36.22 -5.75 5.40
CA GLY A 578 -37.12 -4.60 5.15
C GLY A 578 -37.58 -3.88 6.44
N MET A 579 -36.74 -3.84 7.48
CA MET A 579 -37.04 -3.40 8.85
C MET A 579 -35.96 -2.40 9.32
N ASP A 580 -36.30 -1.60 10.33
CA ASP A 580 -35.53 -0.44 10.82
C ASP A 580 -34.00 -0.66 10.94
N ARG A 581 -33.22 0.27 10.38
CA ARG A 581 -31.75 0.21 10.17
C ARG A 581 -30.91 0.29 11.45
N SER A 582 -31.52 0.24 12.62
CA SER A 582 -30.91 0.60 13.91
C SER A 582 -30.25 -0.55 14.67
N ALA A 583 -30.28 -1.81 14.17
CA ALA A 583 -30.07 -2.97 15.06
C ALA A 583 -29.30 -4.21 14.54
N ALA A 584 -28.44 -4.15 13.51
CA ALA A 584 -27.87 -5.41 12.98
C ALA A 584 -26.99 -6.21 13.96
N TRP A 585 -26.21 -5.59 14.85
CA TRP A 585 -25.43 -6.30 15.89
C TRP A 585 -26.32 -7.07 16.87
N THR A 586 -27.49 -6.52 17.16
CA THR A 586 -28.50 -7.10 18.07
C THR A 586 -29.48 -8.05 17.39
N LEU A 587 -29.42 -8.18 16.05
CA LEU A 587 -30.38 -8.97 15.26
C LEU A 587 -29.83 -10.31 14.77
N VAL A 588 -28.52 -10.57 14.88
CA VAL A 588 -27.97 -11.88 14.49
C VAL A 588 -28.22 -12.88 15.62
N PRO A 589 -28.99 -13.96 15.40
CA PRO A 589 -29.32 -14.92 16.45
C PRO A 589 -28.05 -15.58 17.02
N PRO A 590 -28.00 -15.87 18.34
CA PRO A 590 -26.91 -16.61 18.95
C PRO A 590 -26.75 -17.97 18.27
N CYS A 591 -25.51 -18.42 18.09
CA CYS A 591 -25.26 -19.81 17.73
C CYS A 591 -25.48 -20.71 18.95
N SER A 592 -26.36 -21.72 18.81
CA SER A 592 -26.69 -22.67 19.87
C SER A 592 -25.53 -23.59 20.28
N SER A 593 -24.51 -23.71 19.43
CA SER A 593 -23.34 -24.57 19.65
C SER A 593 -22.10 -23.81 20.13
N CYS A 594 -22.11 -22.47 20.10
CA CYS A 594 -21.00 -21.68 20.60
C CYS A 594 -21.09 -21.55 22.12
N PRO A 595 -20.01 -21.80 22.88
CA PRO A 595 -20.05 -21.65 24.32
C PRO A 595 -20.33 -20.19 24.70
N MET A 596 -21.15 -20.00 25.73
CA MET A 596 -21.45 -18.70 26.30
C MET A 596 -20.23 -18.24 27.10
N VAL A 597 -19.46 -17.28 26.56
CA VAL A 597 -18.46 -16.56 27.36
C VAL A 597 -19.22 -15.61 28.29
N GLY A 598 -19.56 -16.11 29.47
CA GLY A 598 -20.26 -15.34 30.49
C GLY A 598 -19.38 -14.23 31.07
N THR A 599 -20.01 -13.10 31.39
CA THR A 599 -19.40 -11.96 32.09
C THR A 599 -18.69 -12.36 33.39
N THR A 600 -19.16 -13.43 34.04
CA THR A 600 -18.53 -14.07 35.22
C THR A 600 -17.11 -14.56 34.97
N SER A 601 -16.84 -15.19 33.82
CA SER A 601 -15.50 -15.71 33.47
C SER A 601 -14.49 -14.57 33.32
N ILE A 602 -14.92 -13.47 32.71
CA ILE A 602 -14.11 -12.26 32.54
C ILE A 602 -13.77 -11.66 33.92
N LEU A 603 -14.74 -11.59 34.83
CA LEU A 603 -14.52 -11.05 36.18
C LEU A 603 -13.57 -11.92 37.02
N LEU A 604 -13.70 -13.25 36.95
CA LEU A 604 -12.79 -14.16 37.65
C LEU A 604 -11.34 -14.01 37.17
N GLU A 605 -11.14 -13.81 35.87
CA GLU A 605 -9.83 -13.53 35.32
C GLU A 605 -9.26 -12.19 35.80
N VAL A 606 -10.08 -11.14 35.82
CA VAL A 606 -9.67 -9.82 36.34
C VAL A 606 -9.24 -9.94 37.80
N ALA A 607 -10.01 -10.67 38.62
CA ALA A 607 -9.69 -10.94 40.02
C ALA A 607 -8.35 -11.67 40.15
N ALA A 608 -8.15 -12.75 39.37
CA ALA A 608 -6.90 -13.52 39.37
C ALA A 608 -5.68 -12.68 38.95
N GLN A 609 -5.81 -11.82 37.93
CA GLN A 609 -4.71 -10.94 37.51
C GLN A 609 -4.44 -9.80 38.51
N CYS A 610 -5.47 -9.34 39.21
CA CYS A 610 -5.32 -8.39 40.30
C CYS A 610 -4.52 -9.02 41.47
N ASP A 611 -4.81 -10.24 41.87
CA ASP A 611 -4.10 -10.90 42.99
C ASP A 611 -2.59 -11.07 42.73
N ILE A 612 -2.19 -11.22 41.46
CA ILE A 612 -0.79 -11.41 41.05
C ILE A 612 0.01 -10.09 41.05
N THR A 613 -0.64 -8.93 40.96
CA THR A 613 0.03 -7.62 40.88
C THR A 613 0.20 -7.00 42.28
N PRO A 614 1.41 -6.88 42.85
CA PRO A 614 1.59 -6.30 44.17
C PRO A 614 1.43 -4.77 44.11
N CYS A 615 0.48 -4.21 44.86
CA CYS A 615 0.34 -2.78 45.11
C CYS A 615 0.36 -2.54 46.64
N ASN A 616 1.06 -1.50 47.09
CA ASN A 616 1.36 -1.22 48.51
C ASN A 616 0.15 -0.77 49.36
N GLY A 617 -1.08 -1.18 49.04
CA GLY A 617 -2.30 -0.74 49.74
C GLY A 617 -3.24 -1.90 50.09
N LYS A 618 -3.64 -1.98 51.37
CA LYS A 618 -4.66 -2.92 51.91
C LYS A 618 -6.10 -2.45 51.60
N GLY A 619 -6.42 -2.12 50.35
CA GLY A 619 -7.76 -1.66 49.94
C GLY A 619 -8.39 -2.56 48.89
N ASN A 620 -9.72 -2.71 48.92
CA ASN A 620 -10.48 -3.36 47.84
C ASN A 620 -10.24 -2.60 46.52
N ARG A 621 -9.78 -3.30 45.49
CA ARG A 621 -9.51 -2.72 44.18
C ARG A 621 -10.80 -2.43 43.43
N LYS A 622 -10.83 -1.38 42.63
CA LYS A 622 -12.00 -1.02 41.83
C LYS A 622 -11.87 -1.57 40.42
N CYS A 623 -12.99 -2.02 39.87
CA CYS A 623 -13.13 -2.38 38.47
C CYS A 623 -14.19 -1.47 37.84
N LEU A 624 -13.77 -0.58 36.94
CA LEU A 624 -14.70 0.22 36.14
C LEU A 624 -15.25 -0.65 35.01
N VAL A 625 -16.57 -0.81 34.96
CA VAL A 625 -17.25 -1.64 33.97
C VAL A 625 -18.16 -0.76 33.12
N PHE A 626 -17.86 -0.63 31.84
CA PHE A 626 -18.76 0.02 30.89
C PHE A 626 -19.78 -1.02 30.43
N GLY A 627 -21.03 -0.87 30.89
CA GLY A 627 -22.08 -1.86 30.67
C GLY A 627 -23.29 -1.69 31.58
N ARG A 628 -24.43 -2.28 31.19
CA ARG A 628 -25.62 -2.35 32.04
C ARG A 628 -25.40 -3.34 33.17
N ALA A 629 -25.66 -2.96 34.42
CA ALA A 629 -25.53 -3.83 35.60
C ALA A 629 -26.32 -5.15 35.46
N SER A 630 -27.47 -5.14 34.76
CA SER A 630 -28.27 -6.35 34.47
C SER A 630 -27.52 -7.43 33.68
N CYS A 631 -26.52 -7.06 32.88
CA CYS A 631 -25.68 -8.00 32.12
C CYS A 631 -24.56 -8.63 32.98
N TRP A 632 -24.36 -8.10 34.18
CA TRP A 632 -23.33 -8.50 35.15
C TRP A 632 -23.94 -8.90 36.51
N GLY A 633 -25.27 -8.94 36.61
CA GLY A 633 -26.03 -8.90 37.87
C GLY A 633 -25.89 -10.13 38.77
N ASP A 634 -25.56 -11.29 38.22
CA ASP A 634 -25.33 -12.51 39.02
C ASP A 634 -23.89 -12.60 39.60
N CYS A 635 -23.04 -11.58 39.36
CA CYS A 635 -21.60 -11.65 39.63
C CYS A 635 -21.10 -10.83 40.82
N GLU A 636 -21.94 -10.00 41.46
CA GLU A 636 -21.49 -9.16 42.60
C GLU A 636 -21.01 -9.98 43.80
N GLU A 637 -21.57 -11.18 44.01
CA GLU A 637 -21.14 -12.10 45.08
C GLU A 637 -19.86 -12.90 44.74
N GLN A 638 -19.45 -12.94 43.47
CA GLN A 638 -18.35 -13.79 42.97
C GLN A 638 -17.10 -13.00 42.53
N ALA A 639 -17.11 -11.67 42.62
CA ALA A 639 -16.07 -10.78 42.11
C ALA A 639 -14.75 -10.76 42.94
N GLY A 640 -14.53 -11.73 43.84
CA GLY A 640 -13.22 -11.95 44.48
C GLY A 640 -12.63 -10.73 45.20
N GLY A 641 -13.44 -9.87 45.83
CA GLY A 641 -12.97 -8.67 46.53
C GLY A 641 -12.81 -7.40 45.67
N LEU A 642 -13.23 -7.43 44.40
CA LEU A 642 -13.32 -6.25 43.52
C LEU A 642 -14.61 -5.46 43.79
N VAL A 643 -14.49 -4.13 43.83
CA VAL A 643 -15.65 -3.21 43.83
C VAL A 643 -15.97 -2.83 42.39
N LEU A 644 -17.12 -3.29 41.88
CA LEU A 644 -17.58 -2.96 40.53
C LEU A 644 -18.23 -1.57 40.51
N GLU A 645 -17.85 -0.73 39.55
CA GLU A 645 -18.50 0.55 39.30
C GLU A 645 -18.95 0.62 37.84
N PHE A 646 -20.26 0.72 37.63
CA PHE A 646 -20.86 0.71 36.30
C PHE A 646 -20.89 2.10 35.68
N CYS A 647 -20.42 2.19 34.44
CA CYS A 647 -20.43 3.39 33.61
C CYS A 647 -21.26 3.18 32.33
N SER A 648 -21.77 4.28 31.77
CA SER A 648 -22.49 4.27 30.50
C SER A 648 -21.55 3.92 29.33
N GLU A 649 -21.90 2.89 28.56
CA GLU A 649 -21.18 2.47 27.34
C GLU A 649 -21.14 3.58 26.28
N PRO A 650 -20.18 3.52 25.33
CA PRO A 650 -20.24 4.33 24.11
C PRO A 650 -21.56 4.10 23.37
N SER A 651 -22.13 5.15 22.78
CA SER A 651 -23.39 4.98 22.03
C SER A 651 -23.15 4.13 20.78
N LEU A 652 -24.05 3.18 20.53
CA LEU A 652 -24.04 2.41 19.28
C LEU A 652 -24.34 3.37 18.11
N PRO A 653 -23.44 3.48 17.13
CA PRO A 653 -23.68 4.36 16.00
C PRO A 653 -24.83 3.82 15.13
N PRO A 654 -25.60 4.68 14.44
CA PRO A 654 -26.62 4.23 13.50
C PRO A 654 -26.06 3.29 12.42
N THR A 655 -24.78 3.47 12.08
CA THR A 655 -24.00 2.70 11.10
C THR A 655 -23.36 1.44 11.68
N ALA A 656 -23.69 1.05 12.93
CA ALA A 656 -23.18 -0.16 13.56
C ALA A 656 -23.38 -1.40 12.67
N HIS A 657 -24.44 -1.43 11.86
CA HIS A 657 -24.72 -2.49 10.90
C HIS A 657 -23.78 -2.58 9.69
N THR A 658 -22.79 -1.69 9.60
CA THR A 658 -21.77 -1.67 8.56
C THR A 658 -20.38 -1.74 9.21
N THR A 659 -19.36 -2.02 8.42
CA THR A 659 -17.97 -1.93 8.89
C THR A 659 -17.52 -0.50 9.20
N LEU A 660 -18.34 0.53 8.91
CA LEU A 660 -18.06 1.91 9.32
C LEU A 660 -18.16 2.12 10.83
N HIS A 661 -18.79 1.20 11.57
CA HIS A 661 -19.01 1.24 13.01
C HIS A 661 -17.92 1.93 13.87
N ASP A 662 -16.68 1.43 13.91
CA ASP A 662 -15.58 2.03 14.69
C ASP A 662 -14.90 3.24 14.01
N GLY A 663 -15.28 3.52 12.77
CA GLY A 663 -14.89 4.69 11.98
C GLY A 663 -15.88 5.86 12.07
N GLU A 664 -17.04 5.69 12.70
CA GLU A 664 -18.05 6.72 12.86
C GLU A 664 -17.57 7.82 13.83
N PRO A 665 -17.63 9.12 13.46
CA PRO A 665 -17.15 10.22 14.29
C PRO A 665 -17.76 10.26 15.70
N GLN A 666 -19.06 9.96 15.84
CA GLN A 666 -19.71 9.96 17.15
C GLN A 666 -19.15 8.86 18.05
N TYR A 667 -19.04 7.64 17.52
CA TYR A 667 -18.53 6.49 18.28
C TYR A 667 -17.09 6.73 18.74
N GLN A 668 -16.23 7.25 17.86
CA GLN A 668 -14.84 7.56 18.22
C GLN A 668 -14.75 8.57 19.36
N ARG A 669 -15.62 9.59 19.37
CA ARG A 669 -15.70 10.57 20.48
C ARG A 669 -16.16 9.93 21.77
N ASP A 670 -17.24 9.16 21.73
CA ASP A 670 -17.78 8.50 22.92
C ASP A 670 -16.77 7.52 23.53
N LEU A 671 -16.05 6.77 22.68
CA LEU A 671 -15.00 5.86 23.12
C LEU A 671 -13.85 6.63 23.79
N LEU A 672 -13.40 7.73 23.18
CA LEU A 672 -12.38 8.60 23.76
C LEU A 672 -12.82 9.18 25.11
N ASP A 673 -14.08 9.61 25.23
CA ASP A 673 -14.66 10.12 26.47
C ASP A 673 -14.73 9.06 27.56
N CYS A 674 -15.01 7.81 27.20
CA CYS A 674 -14.96 6.69 28.14
C CYS A 674 -13.54 6.47 28.67
N VAL A 675 -12.54 6.45 27.79
CA VAL A 675 -11.13 6.30 28.18
C VAL A 675 -10.68 7.47 29.04
N LEU A 676 -10.94 8.71 28.61
CA LEU A 676 -10.52 9.91 29.33
C LEU A 676 -11.15 10.01 30.73
N ARG A 677 -12.43 9.66 30.87
CA ARG A 677 -13.11 9.59 32.18
C ARG A 677 -12.50 8.51 33.06
N SER A 678 -12.19 7.35 32.49
CA SER A 678 -11.58 6.23 33.24
C SER A 678 -10.22 6.61 33.78
N LEU A 679 -9.31 7.08 32.92
CA LEU A 679 -7.94 7.46 33.29
C LEU A 679 -7.87 8.60 34.32
N ARG A 680 -8.93 9.43 34.44
CA ARG A 680 -9.01 10.50 35.45
C ARG A 680 -9.54 10.06 36.81
N ARG A 681 -10.30 8.96 36.87
CA ARG A 681 -11.06 8.54 38.07
C ARG A 681 -10.43 7.34 38.78
N MET A 682 -9.65 6.54 38.08
CA MET A 682 -9.06 5.30 38.60
C MET A 682 -7.88 5.57 39.54
N GLY A 683 -7.75 4.72 40.56
CA GLY A 683 -6.61 4.65 41.47
C GLY A 683 -5.55 3.64 41.02
N PRO A 684 -4.33 3.69 41.60
CA PRO A 684 -3.26 2.76 41.24
C PRO A 684 -3.70 1.30 41.43
N GLY A 685 -3.52 0.47 40.39
CA GLY A 685 -3.84 -0.95 40.43
C GLY A 685 -5.28 -1.32 40.05
N ASP A 686 -6.15 -0.33 39.80
CA ASP A 686 -7.53 -0.56 39.36
C ASP A 686 -7.62 -1.22 37.97
N ALA A 687 -8.77 -1.81 37.66
CA ALA A 687 -9.06 -2.47 36.39
C ALA A 687 -10.18 -1.77 35.60
N LEU A 688 -10.16 -1.92 34.28
CA LEU A 688 -11.13 -1.36 33.34
C LEU A 688 -11.62 -2.46 32.38
N LEU A 689 -12.93 -2.62 32.31
CA LEU A 689 -13.62 -3.41 31.28
C LEU A 689 -14.31 -2.45 30.31
N LEU A 690 -13.77 -2.36 29.09
CA LEU A 690 -14.23 -1.42 28.07
C LEU A 690 -14.72 -2.18 26.83
N PRO A 691 -16.03 -2.19 26.54
CA PRO A 691 -16.55 -2.76 25.30
C PRO A 691 -16.15 -1.88 24.11
N ILE A 692 -15.70 -2.54 23.04
CA ILE A 692 -15.41 -1.94 21.75
C ILE A 692 -16.07 -2.73 20.63
N LEU A 693 -16.37 -2.06 19.52
CA LEU A 693 -16.94 -2.71 18.34
C LEU A 693 -15.86 -3.45 17.54
N SER A 694 -14.74 -2.78 17.30
CA SER A 694 -13.52 -3.30 16.68
C SER A 694 -12.40 -2.28 16.89
N ALA A 695 -11.20 -2.55 16.35
CA ALA A 695 -10.13 -1.56 16.22
C ALA A 695 -9.57 -1.59 14.79
N PHE A 696 -10.44 -1.47 13.80
CA PHE A 696 -10.02 -1.42 12.39
C PHE A 696 -9.45 -0.06 12.02
N THR A 697 -9.90 1.03 12.64
CA THR A 697 -9.41 2.38 12.37
C THR A 697 -8.17 2.74 13.17
N ARG A 698 -7.34 3.64 12.62
CA ARG A 698 -6.15 4.16 13.30
C ARG A 698 -6.47 4.90 14.59
N VAL A 699 -7.61 5.58 14.66
CA VAL A 699 -8.07 6.26 15.88
C VAL A 699 -8.34 5.23 16.98
N THR A 700 -9.10 4.18 16.69
CA THR A 700 -9.40 3.15 17.71
C THR A 700 -8.16 2.35 18.10
N ALA A 701 -7.29 1.99 17.16
CA ALA A 701 -6.00 1.36 17.44
C ALA A 701 -5.09 2.23 18.33
N ALA A 702 -5.05 3.55 18.08
CA ALA A 702 -4.30 4.49 18.91
C ALA A 702 -4.90 4.64 20.32
N THR A 703 -6.23 4.54 20.46
CA THR A 703 -6.88 4.47 21.77
C THR A 703 -6.48 3.22 22.55
N VAL A 704 -6.36 2.06 21.89
CA VAL A 704 -5.83 0.82 22.51
C VAL A 704 -4.37 1.01 22.94
N LEU A 705 -3.53 1.65 22.13
CA LEU A 705 -2.16 1.99 22.53
C LEU A 705 -2.14 2.88 23.79
N CYS A 706 -3.02 3.87 23.90
CA CYS A 706 -3.11 4.72 25.08
C CYS A 706 -3.47 3.92 26.35
N LEU A 707 -4.31 2.88 26.22
CA LEU A 707 -4.59 1.94 27.31
C LEU A 707 -3.37 1.07 27.63
N HIS A 708 -2.67 0.55 26.62
CA HIS A 708 -1.42 -0.21 26.81
C HIS A 708 -0.34 0.62 27.53
N MET A 709 -0.25 1.91 27.25
CA MET A 709 0.63 2.83 27.97
C MET A 709 0.20 3.08 29.41
N SER A 710 -1.08 2.92 29.74
CA SER A 710 -1.67 3.29 31.03
C SER A 710 -1.89 2.13 31.99
N PHE A 711 -1.79 0.88 31.53
CA PHE A 711 -2.09 -0.33 32.30
C PHE A 711 -0.94 -1.33 32.26
N ARG A 712 -0.87 -2.20 33.29
CA ARG A 712 0.13 -3.29 33.35
C ARG A 712 -0.16 -4.43 32.39
N SER A 713 -1.43 -4.65 32.08
CA SER A 713 -1.88 -5.71 31.19
C SER A 713 -3.10 -5.24 30.43
N VAL A 714 -3.12 -5.46 29.12
CA VAL A 714 -4.33 -5.29 28.29
C VAL A 714 -4.55 -6.58 27.50
N THR A 715 -5.70 -7.22 27.70
CA THR A 715 -6.18 -8.36 26.89
C THR A 715 -7.57 -8.06 26.34
N PHE A 716 -8.15 -8.98 25.56
CA PHE A 716 -9.51 -8.82 25.03
C PHE A 716 -10.31 -10.12 25.13
N ARG A 717 -11.63 -10.02 25.20
CA ARG A 717 -12.57 -11.15 25.11
C ARG A 717 -13.69 -10.82 24.14
N CYS A 718 -14.05 -11.79 23.30
CA CYS A 718 -15.19 -11.67 22.40
C CYS A 718 -16.42 -12.33 23.06
N PRO A 719 -17.42 -11.55 23.53
CA PRO A 719 -18.60 -12.11 24.20
C PRO A 719 -19.48 -12.90 23.22
N SER A 720 -20.18 -13.93 23.72
CA SER A 720 -21.13 -14.74 22.95
C SER A 720 -22.47 -14.82 23.72
N PRO A 721 -23.62 -14.38 23.14
CA PRO A 721 -23.73 -13.73 21.83
C PRO A 721 -22.97 -12.39 21.79
N PRO A 722 -22.50 -11.93 20.62
CA PRO A 722 -22.00 -10.57 20.49
C PRO A 722 -23.16 -9.63 20.82
N GLY A 723 -23.08 -8.93 21.94
CA GLY A 723 -24.04 -7.90 22.28
C GLY A 723 -23.79 -6.63 21.46
N ALA A 724 -23.92 -5.47 22.11
CA ALA A 724 -23.53 -4.17 21.56
C ALA A 724 -22.02 -3.99 21.30
N ALA A 725 -21.21 -5.04 21.42
CA ALA A 725 -19.74 -5.00 21.39
C ALA A 725 -19.17 -6.21 20.65
N GLY A 726 -18.12 -5.99 19.84
CA GLY A 726 -17.34 -7.06 19.20
C GLY A 726 -16.27 -7.64 20.12
N ALA A 727 -15.72 -6.83 21.01
CA ALA A 727 -14.82 -7.28 22.06
C ALA A 727 -14.96 -6.45 23.33
N VAL A 728 -14.57 -7.01 24.47
CA VAL A 728 -14.35 -6.30 25.72
C VAL A 728 -12.86 -6.27 25.98
N LEU A 729 -12.28 -5.06 26.02
CA LEU A 729 -10.91 -4.87 26.46
C LEU A 729 -10.85 -5.03 27.99
N VAL A 730 -9.95 -5.89 28.43
CA VAL A 730 -9.69 -6.18 29.84
C VAL A 730 -8.35 -5.56 30.20
N CYS A 731 -8.40 -4.40 30.86
CA CYS A 731 -7.21 -3.64 31.24
C CYS A 731 -7.00 -3.77 32.75
N VAL A 732 -5.85 -4.28 33.18
CA VAL A 732 -5.57 -4.58 34.60
C VAL A 732 -4.32 -3.84 35.07
N GLY A 733 -4.40 -3.29 36.29
CA GLY A 733 -3.27 -2.64 36.95
C GLY A 733 -3.01 -1.25 36.39
N PHE A 734 -3.95 -0.33 36.60
CA PHE A 734 -3.80 1.08 36.19
C PHE A 734 -2.54 1.74 36.81
N CYS A 735 -1.80 2.47 35.99
CA CYS A 735 -0.56 3.16 36.34
C CYS A 735 -0.75 4.69 36.20
N PRO A 736 -1.07 5.42 37.29
CA PRO A 736 -1.38 6.85 37.22
C PRO A 736 -0.23 7.71 36.65
N GLU A 737 1.03 7.41 36.97
CA GLU A 737 2.16 8.19 36.46
C GLU A 737 2.34 8.03 34.94
N ALA A 738 2.05 6.85 34.41
CA ALA A 738 2.09 6.59 32.98
C ALA A 738 0.91 7.24 32.26
N ALA A 739 -0.30 7.10 32.82
CA ALA A 739 -1.51 7.73 32.29
C ALA A 739 -1.42 9.27 32.28
N ALA A 740 -0.77 9.88 33.27
CA ALA A 740 -0.55 11.33 33.34
C ALA A 740 0.17 11.91 32.12
N GLN A 741 1.01 11.11 31.44
CA GLN A 741 1.71 11.51 30.23
C GLN A 741 0.77 11.52 29.02
N VAL A 742 -0.21 10.62 28.98
CA VAL A 742 -1.16 10.42 27.86
C VAL A 742 -2.35 11.38 27.94
N LEU A 743 -2.79 11.72 29.16
CA LEU A 743 -3.98 12.55 29.42
C LEU A 743 -4.01 13.92 28.70
N PRO A 744 -2.90 14.69 28.59
CA PRO A 744 -2.89 15.96 27.85
C PRO A 744 -3.21 15.77 26.36
N HIS A 745 -2.67 14.72 25.73
CA HIS A 745 -2.88 14.44 24.31
C HIS A 745 -4.33 14.00 24.04
N LEU A 746 -4.90 13.16 24.90
CA LEU A 746 -6.31 12.76 24.78
C LEU A 746 -7.27 13.93 25.02
N ARG A 747 -6.90 14.89 25.88
CA ARG A 747 -7.68 16.11 26.09
C ARG A 747 -7.67 17.02 24.85
N ASP A 748 -6.49 17.31 24.30
CA ASP A 748 -6.39 18.10 23.05
C ASP A 748 -7.16 17.42 21.91
N LEU A 749 -7.09 16.08 21.82
CA LEU A 749 -7.86 15.31 20.86
C LEU A 749 -9.38 15.45 21.08
N GLN A 750 -9.85 15.31 22.32
CA GLN A 750 -11.27 15.46 22.66
C GLN A 750 -11.78 16.85 22.28
N GLU A 751 -11.03 17.90 22.62
CA GLU A 751 -11.37 19.28 22.27
C GLU A 751 -11.46 19.46 20.74
N ARG A 752 -10.48 18.96 19.99
CA ARG A 752 -10.51 19.00 18.50
C ARG A 752 -11.69 18.25 17.91
N MET A 753 -11.99 17.05 18.40
CA MET A 753 -13.14 16.27 17.93
C MET A 753 -14.47 16.98 18.27
N GLY A 754 -14.52 17.68 19.41
CA GLY A 754 -15.62 18.57 19.78
C GLY A 754 -15.82 19.70 18.78
N CYS A 755 -14.76 20.46 18.47
CA CYS A 755 -14.80 21.56 17.50
C CYS A 755 -15.20 21.13 16.09
N LEU A 756 -14.77 19.93 15.65
CA LEU A 756 -15.14 19.38 14.34
C LEU A 756 -16.62 19.05 14.26
N ALA A 757 -17.23 18.63 15.37
CA ALA A 757 -18.65 18.33 15.42
C ALA A 757 -19.53 19.57 15.56
N SER A 758 -19.04 20.63 16.23
CA SER A 758 -19.74 21.93 16.30
C SER A 758 -19.63 22.73 15.00
N GLY A 759 -18.69 22.38 14.11
CA GLY A 759 -18.47 23.09 12.83
C GLY A 759 -17.70 24.39 12.98
N GLU A 760 -16.98 24.58 14.09
CA GLU A 760 -16.31 25.84 14.45
C GLU A 760 -14.90 26.01 13.84
N GLU A 761 -14.39 25.03 13.07
CA GLU A 761 -13.13 25.19 12.32
C GLU A 761 -13.36 25.87 10.94
N ASP A 762 -12.76 27.06 10.75
CA ASP A 762 -12.60 27.85 9.51
C ASP A 762 -13.35 27.34 8.26
N ALA A 763 -14.43 28.04 7.91
CA ALA A 763 -15.35 27.77 6.80
C ALA A 763 -14.79 27.96 5.38
N ASP A 764 -13.50 28.27 5.22
CA ASP A 764 -12.91 28.54 3.91
C ASP A 764 -12.10 27.35 3.41
N ILE A 765 -12.71 26.62 2.46
CA ILE A 765 -12.20 25.56 1.59
C ILE A 765 -12.36 24.12 2.16
N LEU A 766 -13.29 23.36 1.57
CA LEU A 766 -13.67 21.94 1.78
C LEU A 766 -14.65 21.63 2.94
N PRO A 767 -15.25 20.41 2.94
CA PRO A 767 -16.69 20.16 2.86
C PRO A 767 -17.48 20.68 4.08
N PRO A 768 -18.81 20.84 3.97
CA PRO A 768 -19.65 21.43 5.02
C PRO A 768 -19.59 20.70 6.37
N VAL A 769 -20.03 21.42 7.42
CA VAL A 769 -20.16 20.98 8.82
C VAL A 769 -20.77 19.57 8.90
N GLY A 770 -20.11 18.67 9.66
CA GLY A 770 -20.54 17.27 9.82
C GLY A 770 -19.88 16.26 8.86
N GLN A 771 -18.99 16.68 7.96
CA GLN A 771 -18.30 15.80 7.00
C GLN A 771 -16.79 15.65 7.25
N ARG A 772 -16.28 16.03 8.43
CA ARG A 772 -14.86 15.90 8.79
C ARG A 772 -14.69 15.08 10.06
N GLN A 773 -13.60 14.33 10.15
CA GLN A 773 -13.26 13.57 11.34
C GLN A 773 -11.75 13.49 11.54
N VAL A 774 -11.33 13.19 12.77
CA VAL A 774 -9.95 12.80 13.02
C VAL A 774 -9.71 11.44 12.39
N LEU A 775 -8.68 11.33 11.55
CA LEU A 775 -8.28 10.07 10.93
C LEU A 775 -7.10 9.42 11.67
N GLN A 776 -6.29 10.21 12.37
CA GLN A 776 -5.10 9.75 13.06
C GLN A 776 -4.67 10.78 14.11
N PHE A 777 -4.20 10.33 15.28
CA PHE A 777 -3.55 11.19 16.28
C PHE A 777 -2.21 10.64 16.81
N VAL A 778 -1.89 9.39 16.46
CA VAL A 778 -0.60 8.74 16.74
C VAL A 778 0.07 8.39 15.41
N PRO A 779 1.39 8.61 15.25
CA PRO A 779 2.10 8.26 14.02
C PRO A 779 2.00 6.76 13.72
N MET A 780 1.91 6.39 12.45
CA MET A 780 1.89 4.97 12.04
C MET A 780 3.15 4.23 12.48
N GLU A 781 4.28 4.92 12.57
CA GLU A 781 5.53 4.38 13.10
C GLU A 781 5.38 3.84 14.52
N GLU A 782 4.50 4.41 15.35
CA GLU A 782 4.23 3.93 16.72
C GLU A 782 3.16 2.83 16.72
N LEU A 783 2.14 2.94 15.87
CA LEU A 783 1.05 1.94 15.78
C LEU A 783 1.49 0.59 15.19
N LEU A 784 2.58 0.57 14.41
CA LEU A 784 3.13 -0.62 13.77
C LEU A 784 4.30 -1.26 14.55
N LYS A 785 4.59 -0.79 15.77
CA LYS A 785 5.69 -1.29 16.60
C LYS A 785 5.23 -2.34 17.62
N GLY A 786 6.16 -3.24 17.93
CA GLY A 786 6.08 -4.13 19.09
C GLY A 786 4.90 -5.11 19.02
N GLU A 787 4.38 -5.45 20.20
CA GLU A 787 3.31 -6.44 20.37
C GLU A 787 1.91 -5.89 20.01
N LEU A 788 1.76 -4.56 19.91
CA LEU A 788 0.48 -3.90 19.62
C LEU A 788 -0.14 -4.39 18.30
N ILE A 789 0.67 -4.50 17.24
CA ILE A 789 0.16 -4.89 15.92
C ILE A 789 -0.36 -6.33 15.93
N GLU A 790 0.32 -7.25 16.60
CA GLU A 790 -0.10 -8.65 16.73
C GLU A 790 -1.37 -8.78 17.58
N PHE A 791 -1.46 -7.97 18.64
CA PHE A 791 -2.64 -7.87 19.48
C PHE A 791 -3.86 -7.41 18.69
N LEU A 792 -3.74 -6.27 17.99
CA LEU A 792 -4.83 -5.72 17.18
C LEU A 792 -5.25 -6.68 16.06
N TRP A 793 -4.28 -7.33 15.39
CA TRP A 793 -4.55 -8.33 14.36
C TRP A 793 -5.36 -9.51 14.89
N THR A 794 -4.95 -10.03 16.04
CA THR A 794 -5.59 -11.18 16.69
C THR A 794 -7.01 -10.83 17.11
N MET A 795 -7.19 -9.67 17.74
CA MET A 795 -8.48 -9.16 18.17
C MET A 795 -9.44 -8.93 17.01
N ASN A 796 -9.03 -8.13 16.03
CA ASN A 796 -9.84 -7.80 14.86
C ASN A 796 -10.21 -9.05 14.04
N SER A 797 -9.28 -10.00 13.91
CA SER A 797 -9.56 -11.29 13.25
C SER A 797 -10.61 -12.10 14.02
N ALA A 798 -10.55 -12.12 15.36
CA ALA A 798 -11.53 -12.83 16.18
C ALA A 798 -12.93 -12.22 16.03
N ILE A 799 -13.03 -10.89 16.11
CA ILE A 799 -14.27 -10.14 15.93
C ILE A 799 -14.88 -10.45 14.54
N ALA A 800 -14.10 -10.29 13.47
CA ALA A 800 -14.60 -10.49 12.11
C ALA A 800 -15.02 -11.94 11.84
N ARG A 801 -14.31 -12.94 12.37
CA ARG A 801 -14.68 -14.36 12.25
C ARG A 801 -15.99 -14.66 12.98
N GLN A 802 -16.14 -14.17 14.21
CA GLN A 802 -17.34 -14.43 14.99
C GLN A 802 -18.58 -13.83 14.32
N LEU A 803 -18.49 -12.60 13.81
CA LEU A 803 -19.58 -11.97 13.08
C LEU A 803 -19.94 -12.72 11.80
N LEU A 804 -18.94 -13.10 11.00
CA LEU A 804 -19.16 -13.90 9.79
C LEU A 804 -19.81 -15.25 10.11
N HIS A 805 -19.38 -15.92 11.18
CA HIS A 805 -19.96 -17.19 11.62
C HIS A 805 -21.46 -17.04 11.88
N LEU A 806 -21.85 -16.01 12.65
CA LEU A 806 -23.24 -15.78 13.00
C LEU A 806 -24.08 -15.36 11.78
N LEU A 807 -23.54 -14.52 10.89
CA LEU A 807 -24.20 -14.14 9.64
C LEU A 807 -24.35 -15.31 8.65
N MET A 808 -23.52 -16.35 8.75
CA MET A 808 -23.70 -17.57 7.97
C MET A 808 -24.86 -18.43 8.50
N GLN A 809 -25.12 -18.39 9.82
CA GLN A 809 -26.20 -19.14 10.46
C GLN A 809 -27.57 -18.46 10.34
N ALA A 810 -27.59 -17.13 10.23
CA ALA A 810 -28.78 -16.31 9.94
C ALA A 810 -29.19 -16.43 8.47
#